data_AF-A0A5A9P9B9-F1
#
_entry.id   AF-A0A5A9P9B9-F1
#
_cell.length_a   1.000
_cell.length_b   1.000
_cell.length_c   1.000
_cell.angle_alpha   90.00
_cell.angle_beta   90.00
_cell.angle_gamma   90.00
#
_symmetry.space_group_name_H-M   'P 1'
#
loop_
_entity.id
_entity.type
_entity.pdbx_description
1 polymer ?
#
loop_
_entity_poly.entity_id
_entity_poly.type
_entity_poly.pdbx_seq_one_letter_code
_entity_poly.pdbx_strand_id
1 'polypeptide(L)'
;MKITRFIFFLAFFDVKKPTSVIPETTRALSVPIDKQTRASIASAFYSLLQCLNLMPVLGDVSETEGQNSRRILGVKADGTLWIYCLVQYAATLLNQSKHVQIIQAFSSEEREGWDSLLESVEALRKQCKKSPSPKHAAFQHLFLLIGVQMFKDPKESAELLKDLRSCMEKAQAKKSKKKKATGSVSSEEEPHWVEVVVEILLSLLSQPSRHVRNVCRIVFTRICSEVNQGALDSILNVLDPNKDEDESGVVVTDENEKGKKKHKVEEDEDEDEDDDGNEDGKDEDEKDSNSSDDDDDDDDEEDEEEAMEDGGDMDQNFRLELMKVLQGQNALPKEEDGSDEDELDDEGMMKLDGSLASLFLEQKKRIQAKKDEKDRLRKEKVLVRDFKIKVLDMVEIFLNKQGSSCLVLRLVEPLLSVIENGMSSEASQHEQDYLRRAADIFRNQLCRGKYYCRDAEGRESELYEMLESLIGRAQKITDSSVSLYYFSAALYVVKVLKGLKSKQDSTNKQSSMMGNLDVERVNSCFRDALTSFMTRRKSSLTGAMFIDLFTRLPVLCVNLLDTAVENITGGLRDHQQGQACVMVLKALQSKDVKKLMSDSEWTELYQKIVKQITKVLRTCRARAKRFMRKRSKLWNCVSIF
;
A
#
# COMPACT_ATOMS: atom_id res chain seq x y z
N MET A 1 7.47 27.77 18.74
CA MET A 1 7.58 27.28 20.13
C MET A 1 6.63 27.96 21.12
N LYS A 2 6.62 29.29 21.27
CA LYS A 2 5.70 29.97 22.23
C LYS A 2 4.24 29.63 21.94
N ILE A 3 3.82 29.71 20.68
CA ILE A 3 2.48 29.32 20.21
C ILE A 3 2.15 27.87 20.60
N THR A 4 3.06 26.93 20.31
CA THR A 4 2.86 25.51 20.64
C THR A 4 2.73 25.26 22.14
N ARG A 5 3.51 25.97 22.99
CA ARG A 5 3.38 25.89 24.45
C ARG A 5 2.03 26.41 24.94
N PHE A 6 1.58 27.52 24.37
CA PHE A 6 0.30 28.12 24.69
C PHE A 6 -0.86 27.19 24.35
N ILE A 7 -0.87 26.63 23.14
CA ILE A 7 -1.93 25.71 22.69
C ILE A 7 -1.88 24.40 23.48
N PHE A 8 -0.69 23.85 23.76
CA PHE A 8 -0.54 22.70 24.66
C PHE A 8 -1.11 22.97 26.06
N PHE A 9 -0.83 24.14 26.62
CA PHE A 9 -1.35 24.53 27.92
C PHE A 9 -2.88 24.58 27.91
N LEU A 10 -3.49 25.26 26.93
CA LEU A 10 -4.95 25.36 26.82
C LEU A 10 -5.64 24.01 26.55
N ALA A 11 -4.97 23.10 25.86
CA ALA A 11 -5.51 21.78 25.57
C ALA A 11 -5.61 20.89 26.82
N PHE A 12 -4.60 20.91 27.69
CA PHE A 12 -4.42 19.87 28.72
C PHE A 12 -4.38 20.39 30.17
N PHE A 13 -4.36 21.70 30.37
CA PHE A 13 -4.19 22.32 31.69
C PHE A 13 -5.13 23.50 31.94
N ASP A 14 -5.50 23.69 33.21
CA ASP A 14 -6.25 24.84 33.72
C ASP A 14 -5.41 25.62 34.75
N VAL A 15 -5.66 26.93 34.84
CA VAL A 15 -4.96 27.82 35.78
C VAL A 15 -5.59 27.72 37.18
N LYS A 16 -4.78 27.42 38.20
CA LYS A 16 -5.18 27.56 39.62
C LYS A 16 -4.72 28.89 40.21
N LYS A 17 -3.44 29.24 40.01
CA LYS A 17 -2.83 30.46 40.56
C LYS A 17 -1.79 31.02 39.58
N PRO A 18 -1.78 32.34 39.34
CA PRO A 18 -0.81 32.96 38.46
C PRO A 18 0.61 32.79 39.00
N THR A 19 1.57 32.59 38.09
CA THR A 19 3.00 32.53 38.37
C THR A 19 3.80 33.12 37.20
N SER A 20 4.91 33.79 37.49
CA SER A 20 5.82 34.30 36.45
C SER A 20 6.61 33.19 35.75
N VAL A 21 6.69 31.99 36.35
CA VAL A 21 7.41 30.84 35.79
C VAL A 21 6.67 30.22 34.60
N ILE A 22 5.33 30.31 34.60
CA ILE A 22 4.46 29.82 33.53
C ILE A 22 3.64 31.03 33.03
N PRO A 23 4.14 31.77 32.02
CA PRO A 23 3.50 32.97 31.51
C PRO A 23 2.02 32.78 31.14
N GLU A 24 1.65 31.59 30.69
CA GLU A 24 0.30 31.19 30.32
C GLU A 24 -0.70 31.28 31.50
N THR A 25 -0.22 31.24 32.75
CA THR A 25 -1.06 31.39 33.96
C THR A 25 -1.38 32.83 34.32
N THR A 26 -0.73 33.82 33.70
CA THR A 26 -0.88 35.24 34.08
C THR A 26 -2.20 35.85 33.61
N ARG A 27 -2.84 35.27 32.59
CA ARG A 27 -4.15 35.65 32.10
C ARG A 27 -5.08 34.44 32.16
N ALA A 28 -5.89 34.36 33.21
CA ALA A 28 -6.95 33.37 33.29
C ALA A 28 -8.02 33.69 32.23
N LEU A 29 -8.53 32.65 31.56
CA LEU A 29 -9.66 32.81 30.66
C LEU A 29 -10.90 33.23 31.45
N SER A 30 -11.66 34.19 30.92
CA SER A 30 -12.90 34.67 31.53
C SER A 30 -14.01 33.62 31.48
N VAL A 31 -13.98 32.74 30.48
CA VAL A 31 -14.94 31.65 30.29
C VAL A 31 -14.17 30.32 30.21
N PRO A 32 -14.57 29.29 30.97
CA PRO A 32 -13.99 27.96 30.85
C PRO A 32 -14.19 27.38 29.45
N ILE A 33 -13.16 26.72 28.91
CA ILE A 33 -13.25 26.04 27.63
C ILE A 33 -14.10 24.78 27.80
N ASP A 34 -15.13 24.62 26.98
CA ASP A 34 -15.96 23.42 26.95
C ASP A 34 -15.17 22.21 26.40
N LYS A 35 -15.74 21.01 26.54
CA LYS A 35 -15.06 19.77 26.15
C LYS A 35 -14.79 19.67 24.64
N GLN A 36 -15.71 20.16 23.80
CA GLN A 36 -15.60 20.05 22.35
C GLN A 36 -14.54 21.01 21.81
N THR A 37 -14.60 22.28 22.22
CA THR A 37 -13.56 23.27 21.86
C THR A 37 -12.19 22.80 22.30
N ARG A 38 -12.07 22.21 23.50
CA ARG A 38 -10.80 21.69 23.99
C ARG A 38 -10.28 20.51 23.18
N ALA A 39 -11.16 19.62 22.70
CA ALA A 39 -10.78 18.55 21.79
C ALA A 39 -10.22 19.10 20.47
N SER A 40 -10.83 20.16 19.92
CA SER A 40 -10.32 20.86 18.74
C SER A 40 -8.96 21.50 18.98
N ILE A 41 -8.75 22.15 20.14
CA ILE A 41 -7.43 22.71 20.52
C ILE A 41 -6.38 21.61 20.67
N ALA A 42 -6.75 20.46 21.24
CA ALA A 42 -5.85 19.31 21.34
C ALA A 42 -5.47 18.77 19.95
N SER A 43 -6.42 18.67 19.02
CA SER A 43 -6.15 18.31 17.62
C SER A 43 -5.18 19.30 16.96
N ALA A 44 -5.44 20.61 17.10
CA ALA A 44 -4.57 21.67 16.59
C ALA A 44 -3.15 21.61 17.18
N PHE A 45 -3.00 21.23 18.45
CA PHE A 45 -1.68 20.99 19.06
C PHE A 45 -0.91 19.88 18.34
N TYR A 46 -1.54 18.76 18.01
CA TYR A 46 -0.87 17.67 17.30
C TYR A 46 -0.49 18.05 15.86
N SER A 47 -1.32 18.83 15.17
CA SER A 47 -0.98 19.40 13.85
C SER A 47 0.21 20.36 13.93
N LEU A 48 0.27 21.22 14.95
CA LEU A 48 1.43 22.08 15.19
C LEU A 48 2.69 21.29 15.55
N LEU A 49 2.54 20.22 16.31
CA LEU A 49 3.65 19.32 16.64
C LEU A 49 4.21 18.66 15.37
N GLN A 50 3.35 18.26 14.43
CA GLN A 50 3.80 17.79 13.12
C GLN A 50 4.61 18.86 12.40
N CYS A 51 4.10 20.09 12.31
CA CYS A 51 4.80 21.20 11.66
C CYS A 51 6.19 21.41 12.29
N LEU A 52 6.27 21.45 13.63
CA LEU A 52 7.56 21.57 14.33
C LEU A 52 8.54 20.45 14.00
N ASN A 53 8.07 19.21 13.81
CA ASN A 53 8.93 18.08 13.46
C ASN A 53 9.38 18.10 12.00
N LEU A 54 8.68 18.82 11.13
CA LEU A 54 9.04 19.02 9.73
C LEU A 54 9.84 20.30 9.49
N MET A 55 9.91 21.21 10.47
CA MET A 55 10.69 22.44 10.33
C MET A 55 12.20 22.14 10.15
N PRO A 56 12.84 22.72 9.13
CA PRO A 56 14.29 22.79 9.03
C PRO A 56 14.91 23.58 10.19
N VAL A 57 16.22 23.39 10.40
CA VAL A 57 16.99 24.21 11.35
C VAL A 57 16.88 25.69 10.96
N LEU A 58 16.46 26.53 11.92
CA LEU A 58 16.39 27.98 11.73
C LEU A 58 17.76 28.61 12.01
N GLY A 59 18.41 29.17 10.99
CA GLY A 59 19.70 29.89 11.05
C GLY A 59 20.44 29.86 9.71
N ASP A 60 21.38 30.79 9.48
CA ASP A 60 22.22 30.82 8.27
C ASP A 60 23.10 29.57 8.22
N VAL A 61 22.69 28.60 7.40
CA VAL A 61 23.57 27.52 6.96
C VAL A 61 24.50 28.17 5.95
N SER A 62 25.77 28.40 6.30
CA SER A 62 26.74 28.91 5.34
C SER A 62 26.73 28.01 4.10
N GLU A 63 26.58 28.60 2.92
CA GLU A 63 26.38 27.96 1.61
C GLU A 63 27.54 27.04 1.13
N THR A 64 28.42 26.58 2.02
CA THR A 64 29.67 25.89 1.67
C THR A 64 29.69 24.38 1.94
N GLU A 65 28.62 23.76 2.45
CA GLU A 65 28.52 22.30 2.55
C GLU A 65 27.41 21.74 1.65
N GLY A 66 27.82 21.41 0.42
CA GLY A 66 26.95 21.06 -0.70
C GLY A 66 25.99 19.88 -0.51
N GLN A 67 24.80 20.04 -1.09
CA GLN A 67 23.96 19.08 -1.85
C GLN A 67 23.75 17.63 -1.36
N ASN A 68 24.22 17.18 -0.20
CA ASN A 68 23.99 15.80 0.29
C ASN A 68 23.90 15.64 1.81
N SER A 69 23.84 16.72 2.60
CA SER A 69 23.51 16.60 4.02
C SER A 69 22.00 16.45 4.16
N ARG A 70 21.51 15.31 4.67
CA ARG A 70 20.09 15.11 4.98
C ARG A 70 19.65 16.26 5.90
N ARG A 71 18.76 17.15 5.41
CA ARG A 71 18.21 18.26 6.20
C ARG A 71 17.72 17.69 7.55
N ILE A 72 18.36 18.09 8.64
CA ILE A 72 17.95 17.66 9.98
C ILE A 72 16.68 18.43 10.31
N LEU A 73 15.56 17.72 10.41
CA LEU A 73 14.26 18.29 10.71
C LEU A 73 13.93 18.13 12.20
N GLY A 74 13.07 18.99 12.72
CA GLY A 74 12.52 18.82 14.07
C GLY A 74 13.47 19.19 15.21
N VAL A 75 14.52 19.94 14.90
CA VAL A 75 15.53 20.39 15.87
C VAL A 75 15.62 21.92 15.92
N LYS A 76 16.07 22.42 17.06
CA LYS A 76 16.52 23.80 17.25
C LYS A 76 17.92 24.01 16.67
N ALA A 77 18.37 25.27 16.63
CA ALA A 77 19.73 25.63 16.25
C ALA A 77 20.83 24.96 17.12
N ASP A 78 20.53 24.58 18.36
CA ASP A 78 21.45 23.87 19.26
C ASP A 78 21.43 22.33 19.08
N GLY A 79 20.67 21.83 18.10
CA GLY A 79 20.46 20.40 17.84
C GLY A 79 19.48 19.71 18.81
N THR A 80 18.86 20.44 19.74
CA THR A 80 17.84 19.88 20.65
C THR A 80 16.52 19.69 19.91
N LEU A 81 15.90 18.52 20.07
CA LEU A 81 14.59 18.20 19.49
C LEU A 81 13.48 19.13 20.01
N TRP A 82 12.61 19.62 19.12
CA TRP A 82 11.46 20.45 19.53
C TRP A 82 10.52 19.71 20.48
N ILE A 83 10.24 18.43 20.19
CA ILE A 83 9.39 17.57 21.02
C ILE A 83 9.98 17.35 22.43
N TYR A 84 11.32 17.26 22.56
CA TYR A 84 11.96 17.21 23.88
C TYR A 84 11.70 18.45 24.71
N CYS A 85 11.75 19.64 24.09
CA CYS A 85 11.45 20.89 24.79
C CYS A 85 9.98 21.03 25.19
N LEU A 86 9.06 20.37 24.48
CA LEU A 86 7.65 20.26 24.88
C LEU A 86 7.50 19.32 26.07
N VAL A 87 8.14 18.14 26.04
CA VAL A 87 8.11 17.19 27.16
C VAL A 87 8.71 17.79 28.44
N GLN A 88 9.80 18.55 28.34
CA GLN A 88 10.36 19.29 29.49
C GLN A 88 9.40 20.37 30.02
N TYR A 89 8.67 21.05 29.13
CA TYR A 89 7.67 22.02 29.51
C TYR A 89 6.49 21.34 30.24
N ALA A 90 5.99 20.23 29.69
CA ALA A 90 4.96 19.41 30.31
C ALA A 90 5.39 18.92 31.70
N ALA A 91 6.63 18.45 31.86
CA ALA A 91 7.19 18.08 33.16
C ALA A 91 7.19 19.25 34.16
N THR A 92 7.48 20.47 33.69
CA THR A 92 7.43 21.69 34.51
C THR A 92 6.00 21.98 34.99
N LEU A 93 5.00 21.87 34.09
CA LEU A 93 3.58 22.08 34.43
C LEU A 93 3.10 21.07 35.46
N LEU A 94 3.40 19.79 35.24
CA LEU A 94 2.98 18.71 36.13
C LEU A 94 3.60 18.83 37.54
N ASN A 95 4.83 19.33 37.64
CA ASN A 95 5.51 19.53 38.93
C ASN A 95 5.01 20.79 39.68
N GLN A 96 4.24 21.66 39.02
CA GLN A 96 3.70 22.90 39.60
C GLN A 96 2.18 22.80 39.88
N SER A 97 1.76 21.72 40.56
CA SER A 97 0.36 21.44 40.90
C SER A 97 -0.34 22.52 41.76
N LYS A 98 0.42 23.43 42.37
CA LYS A 98 -0.07 24.61 43.11
C LYS A 98 -0.57 25.73 42.18
N HIS A 99 -0.03 25.83 40.97
CA HIS A 99 -0.31 26.89 40.01
C HIS A 99 -1.17 26.42 38.85
N VAL A 100 -1.05 25.15 38.48
CA VAL A 100 -1.71 24.57 37.32
C VAL A 100 -2.39 23.25 37.70
N GLN A 101 -3.54 22.98 37.09
CA GLN A 101 -4.24 21.71 37.17
C GLN A 101 -4.15 20.99 35.82
N ILE A 102 -3.79 19.71 35.82
CA ILE A 102 -4.01 18.87 34.64
C ILE A 102 -5.48 18.48 34.56
N ILE A 103 -6.04 18.51 33.36
CA ILE A 103 -7.48 18.26 33.14
C ILE A 103 -7.80 16.78 33.33
N GLN A 104 -7.03 15.91 32.70
CA GLN A 104 -7.07 14.47 32.94
C GLN A 104 -5.92 14.09 33.87
N ALA A 105 -6.22 13.98 35.17
CA ALA A 105 -5.22 13.65 36.16
C ALA A 105 -4.64 12.25 35.92
N PHE A 106 -3.32 12.16 35.97
CA PHE A 106 -2.63 10.88 35.89
C PHE A 106 -2.88 10.06 37.15
N SER A 107 -3.14 8.77 36.96
CA SER A 107 -3.10 7.79 38.05
C SER A 107 -1.68 7.66 38.63
N SER A 108 -1.55 7.00 39.78
CA SER A 108 -0.23 6.78 40.39
C SER A 108 0.71 6.01 39.45
N GLU A 109 0.18 5.02 38.72
CA GLU A 109 0.95 4.22 37.77
C GLU A 109 1.35 5.02 36.53
N GLU A 110 0.42 5.82 35.97
CA GLU A 110 0.70 6.71 34.83
C GLU A 110 1.76 7.74 35.21
N ARG A 111 1.71 8.26 36.45
CA ARG A 111 2.69 9.20 36.94
C ARG A 111 4.08 8.58 37.08
N GLU A 112 4.16 7.37 37.61
CA GLU A 112 5.41 6.61 37.68
C GLU A 112 5.96 6.33 36.28
N GLY A 113 5.10 5.96 35.33
CA GLY A 113 5.45 5.79 33.92
C GLY A 113 6.05 7.06 33.30
N TRP A 114 5.45 8.22 33.57
CA TRP A 114 5.95 9.53 33.12
C TRP A 114 7.33 9.86 33.71
N ASP A 115 7.52 9.66 35.01
CA ASP A 115 8.79 9.95 35.68
C ASP A 115 9.90 9.00 35.16
N SER A 116 9.59 7.71 34.98
CA SER A 116 10.44 6.71 34.32
C SER A 116 10.82 7.07 32.88
N LEU A 117 9.89 7.63 32.12
CA LEU A 117 10.13 8.13 30.76
C LEU A 117 11.16 9.25 30.77
N LEU A 118 11.02 10.23 31.66
CA LEU A 118 11.95 11.36 31.75
C LEU A 118 13.37 10.89 32.10
N GLU A 119 13.50 9.94 33.02
CA GLU A 119 14.77 9.31 33.36
C GLU A 119 15.40 8.60 32.15
N SER A 120 14.59 7.82 31.42
CA SER A 120 15.01 7.10 30.22
C SER A 120 15.49 8.03 29.11
N VAL A 121 14.74 9.10 28.83
CA VAL A 121 15.11 10.11 27.82
C VAL A 121 16.41 10.81 28.19
N GLU A 122 16.60 11.17 29.47
CA GLU A 122 17.82 11.84 29.92
C GLU A 122 19.03 10.90 29.91
N ALA A 123 18.83 9.62 30.27
CA ALA A 123 19.85 8.59 30.14
C ALA A 123 20.29 8.39 28.68
N LEU A 124 19.33 8.25 27.75
CA LEU A 124 19.59 8.14 26.31
C LEU A 124 20.29 9.38 25.76
N ARG A 125 19.90 10.59 26.19
CA ARG A 125 20.56 11.85 25.77
C ARG A 125 22.03 11.89 26.20
N LYS A 126 22.32 11.50 27.45
CA LYS A 126 23.69 11.40 27.97
C LYS A 126 24.50 10.34 27.22
N GLN A 127 23.88 9.20 26.87
CA GLN A 127 24.52 8.15 26.09
C GLN A 127 24.77 8.59 24.63
N CYS A 128 23.83 9.26 23.97
CA CYS A 128 24.00 9.79 22.61
C CYS A 128 25.16 10.80 22.52
N LYS A 129 25.34 11.64 23.55
CA LYS A 129 26.50 12.56 23.62
C LYS A 129 27.85 11.83 23.75
N LYS A 130 27.87 10.65 24.38
CA LYS A 130 29.08 9.83 24.56
C LYS A 130 29.36 8.91 23.37
N SER A 131 28.31 8.31 22.84
CA SER A 131 28.33 7.33 21.75
C SER A 131 27.06 7.47 20.90
N PRO A 132 27.12 8.17 19.76
CA PRO A 132 25.97 8.30 18.88
C PRO A 132 25.62 6.92 18.30
N SER A 133 24.40 6.47 18.56
CA SER A 133 23.86 5.21 18.03
C SER A 133 22.48 5.48 17.43
N PRO A 134 22.20 5.00 16.20
CA PRO A 134 20.87 5.09 15.61
C PRO A 134 19.79 4.52 16.54
N LYS A 135 20.09 3.44 17.26
CA LYS A 135 19.18 2.80 18.22
C LYS A 135 18.81 3.72 19.37
N HIS A 136 19.78 4.35 20.01
CA HIS A 136 19.51 5.25 21.13
C HIS A 136 18.59 6.40 20.71
N ALA A 137 18.83 6.96 19.53
CA ALA A 137 17.99 8.02 19.01
C ALA A 137 16.59 7.50 18.60
N ALA A 138 16.46 6.28 18.09
CA ALA A 138 15.16 5.65 17.81
C ALA A 138 14.32 5.50 19.09
N PHE A 139 14.90 4.92 20.15
CA PHE A 139 14.24 4.83 21.45
C PHE A 139 13.89 6.21 22.00
N GLN A 140 14.79 7.19 21.89
CA GLN A 140 14.54 8.56 22.35
C GLN A 140 13.33 9.17 21.63
N HIS A 141 13.22 9.01 20.31
CA HIS A 141 12.07 9.49 19.54
C HIS A 141 10.76 8.80 19.96
N LEU A 142 10.77 7.48 20.18
CA LEU A 142 9.60 6.74 20.65
C LEU A 142 9.16 7.18 22.06
N PHE A 143 10.09 7.29 23.01
CA PHE A 143 9.76 7.78 24.35
C PHE A 143 9.15 9.18 24.30
N LEU A 144 9.70 10.08 23.49
CA LEU A 144 9.17 11.44 23.35
C LEU A 144 7.79 11.46 22.71
N LEU A 145 7.53 10.61 21.71
CA LEU A 145 6.23 10.48 21.07
C LEU A 145 5.18 9.95 22.06
N ILE A 146 5.45 8.81 22.70
CA ILE A 146 4.52 8.18 23.65
C ILE A 146 4.29 9.09 24.86
N GLY A 147 5.32 9.82 25.30
CA GLY A 147 5.17 10.84 26.34
C GLY A 147 4.15 11.92 25.98
N VAL A 148 4.17 12.43 24.75
CA VAL A 148 3.15 13.39 24.32
C VAL A 148 1.77 12.70 24.20
N GLN A 149 1.71 11.46 23.74
CA GLN A 149 0.45 10.70 23.65
C GLN A 149 -0.19 10.39 25.01
N MET A 150 0.56 10.39 26.12
CA MET A 150 -0.01 10.27 27.47
C MET A 150 -1.05 11.36 27.79
N PHE A 151 -1.02 12.51 27.11
CA PHE A 151 -2.01 13.56 27.29
C PHE A 151 -3.31 13.32 26.51
N LYS A 152 -3.32 12.38 25.57
CA LYS A 152 -4.50 11.95 24.81
C LYS A 152 -5.07 10.65 25.35
N ASP A 153 -4.22 9.64 25.56
CA ASP A 153 -4.59 8.37 26.17
C ASP A 153 -3.51 7.93 27.18
N PRO A 154 -3.68 8.28 28.48
CA PRO A 154 -2.70 7.95 29.51
C PRO A 154 -2.54 6.44 29.72
N LYS A 155 -3.62 5.66 29.60
CA LYS A 155 -3.62 4.24 29.96
C LYS A 155 -2.90 3.41 28.92
N GLU A 156 -3.30 3.54 27.66
CA GLU A 156 -2.65 2.85 26.54
C GLU A 156 -1.17 3.26 26.44
N SER A 157 -0.88 4.55 26.59
CA SER A 157 0.51 5.05 26.55
C SER A 157 1.37 4.52 27.69
N ALA A 158 0.82 4.36 28.90
CA ALA A 158 1.57 3.82 30.04
C ALA A 158 1.98 2.34 29.83
N GLU A 159 1.12 1.55 29.20
CA GLU A 159 1.44 0.16 28.82
C GLU A 159 2.55 0.11 27.76
N LEU A 160 2.42 0.91 26.68
CA LEU A 160 3.46 1.03 25.64
C LEU A 160 4.82 1.49 26.21
N LEU A 161 4.84 2.35 27.22
CA LEU A 161 6.08 2.77 27.89
C LEU A 161 6.77 1.64 28.65
N LYS A 162 6.00 0.77 29.33
CA LYS A 162 6.53 -0.39 30.04
C LYS A 162 7.21 -1.34 29.04
N ASP A 163 6.54 -1.63 27.93
CA ASP A 163 7.07 -2.50 26.87
C ASP A 163 8.30 -1.90 26.19
N LEU A 164 8.25 -0.60 25.85
CA LEU A 164 9.38 0.08 25.22
C LEU A 164 10.61 0.11 26.13
N ARG A 165 10.43 0.27 27.44
CA ARG A 165 11.52 0.23 28.41
C ARG A 165 12.15 -1.16 28.49
N SER A 166 11.34 -2.21 28.56
CA SER A 166 11.82 -3.60 28.48
C SER A 166 12.64 -3.84 27.20
N CYS A 167 12.14 -3.37 26.06
CA CYS A 167 12.84 -3.45 24.77
C CYS A 167 14.18 -2.72 24.77
N MET A 168 14.23 -1.52 25.35
CA MET A 168 15.47 -0.74 25.46
C MET A 168 16.50 -1.44 26.35
N GLU A 169 16.08 -1.99 27.49
CA GLU A 169 16.95 -2.73 28.42
C GLU A 169 17.51 -3.98 27.73
N LYS A 170 16.66 -4.76 27.04
CA LYS A 170 17.08 -5.91 26.21
C LYS A 170 18.02 -5.50 25.08
N ALA A 171 17.79 -4.36 24.42
CA ALA A 171 18.64 -3.86 23.34
C ALA A 171 20.01 -3.35 23.82
N GLN A 172 20.08 -2.80 25.05
CA GLN A 172 21.32 -2.29 25.66
C GLN A 172 22.13 -3.38 26.37
N ALA A 173 21.51 -4.48 26.77
CA ALA A 173 22.19 -5.67 27.30
C ALA A 173 23.15 -6.22 26.24
N LYS A 174 24.43 -5.79 26.32
CA LYS A 174 25.49 -6.16 25.37
C LYS A 174 25.51 -7.68 25.10
N LYS A 175 25.88 -8.06 23.86
CA LYS A 175 26.20 -9.43 23.38
C LYS A 175 27.31 -10.17 24.17
N SER A 176 27.61 -9.82 25.42
CA SER A 176 28.65 -10.43 26.26
C SER A 176 28.29 -11.82 26.83
N LYS A 177 27.12 -12.38 26.54
CA LYS A 177 26.75 -13.77 26.89
C LYS A 177 26.86 -14.81 25.76
N LYS A 178 27.36 -14.46 24.56
CA LYS A 178 27.45 -15.44 23.45
C LYS A 178 28.63 -16.43 23.54
N LYS A 179 29.37 -16.50 24.65
CA LYS A 179 30.46 -17.47 24.88
C LYS A 179 30.22 -18.49 26.01
N LYS A 180 29.02 -18.55 26.59
CA LYS A 180 28.71 -19.55 27.63
C LYS A 180 27.23 -19.98 27.60
N ALA A 181 26.80 -20.56 26.48
CA ALA A 181 25.57 -21.32 26.40
C ALA A 181 25.62 -22.29 25.20
N THR A 182 26.61 -23.16 25.18
CA THR A 182 26.45 -24.47 24.55
C THR A 182 25.73 -25.36 25.56
N GLY A 183 24.41 -25.52 25.39
CA GLY A 183 23.60 -26.46 26.17
C GLY A 183 22.49 -25.83 27.00
N SER A 184 21.44 -25.34 26.35
CA SER A 184 20.06 -25.46 26.84
C SER A 184 19.10 -25.25 25.67
N VAL A 185 18.44 -26.33 25.29
CA VAL A 185 17.25 -26.35 24.43
C VAL A 185 16.15 -25.53 25.12
N SER A 186 15.24 -24.94 24.34
CA SER A 186 14.08 -24.08 24.70
C SER A 186 14.36 -22.64 25.16
N SER A 187 14.44 -21.73 24.19
CA SER A 187 14.19 -20.28 24.35
C SER A 187 13.39 -19.73 23.15
N GLU A 188 12.38 -20.48 22.71
CA GLU A 188 11.58 -20.18 21.50
C GLU A 188 10.35 -19.29 21.77
N GLU A 189 10.08 -18.85 23.01
CA GLU A 189 8.82 -18.15 23.34
C GLU A 189 8.92 -16.62 23.55
N GLU A 190 10.10 -16.04 23.80
CA GLU A 190 10.17 -14.58 23.98
C GLU A 190 10.49 -13.84 22.67
N PRO A 191 9.63 -12.91 22.22
CA PRO A 191 9.87 -12.13 21.01
C PRO A 191 11.14 -11.28 21.17
N HIS A 192 11.91 -11.16 20.09
CA HIS A 192 13.10 -10.32 20.09
C HIS A 192 12.70 -8.85 20.25
N TRP A 193 13.52 -8.02 20.91
CA TRP A 193 13.15 -6.61 21.19
C TRP A 193 12.74 -5.83 19.93
N VAL A 194 13.29 -6.19 18.76
CA VAL A 194 12.96 -5.54 17.48
C VAL A 194 11.55 -5.89 17.00
N GLU A 195 11.07 -7.11 17.28
CA GLU A 195 9.71 -7.55 16.96
C GLU A 195 8.71 -6.74 17.78
N VAL A 196 8.93 -6.65 19.09
CA VAL A 196 8.09 -5.86 19.98
C VAL A 196 8.09 -4.37 19.60
N VAL A 197 9.25 -3.80 19.23
CA VAL A 197 9.30 -2.41 18.74
C VAL A 197 8.52 -2.24 17.43
N VAL A 198 8.56 -3.22 16.52
CA VAL A 198 7.77 -3.18 15.29
C VAL A 198 6.28 -3.28 15.59
N GLU A 199 5.84 -4.12 16.53
CA GLU A 199 4.44 -4.17 16.97
C GLU A 199 3.98 -2.84 17.58
N ILE A 200 4.82 -2.20 18.40
CA ILE A 200 4.54 -0.85 18.91
C ILE A 200 4.40 0.13 17.74
N LEU A 201 5.26 0.06 16.72
CA LEU A 201 5.14 0.91 15.54
C LEU A 201 3.85 0.65 14.76
N LEU A 202 3.43 -0.61 14.60
CA LEU A 202 2.18 -0.98 13.92
C LEU A 202 0.95 -0.47 14.70
N SER A 203 0.93 -0.66 16.01
CA SER A 203 -0.10 -0.10 16.91
C SER A 203 -0.18 1.43 16.77
N LEU A 204 0.96 2.12 16.80
CA LEU A 204 1.01 3.57 16.62
C LEU A 204 0.53 4.01 15.22
N LEU A 205 0.88 3.27 14.17
CA LEU A 205 0.49 3.58 12.78
C LEU A 205 -1.00 3.36 12.51
N SER A 206 -1.68 2.52 13.30
CA SER A 206 -3.14 2.35 13.22
C SER A 206 -3.90 3.64 13.53
N GLN A 207 -3.28 4.56 14.28
CA GLN A 207 -3.88 5.85 14.63
C GLN A 207 -3.89 6.81 13.42
N PRO A 208 -4.96 7.61 13.23
CA PRO A 208 -5.02 8.63 12.18
C PRO A 208 -4.19 9.87 12.59
N SER A 209 -2.86 9.74 12.57
CA SER A 209 -1.95 10.83 12.94
C SER A 209 -0.75 10.91 12.00
N ARG A 210 -0.71 12.02 11.23
CA ARG A 210 0.42 12.36 10.34
C ARG A 210 1.72 12.54 11.13
N HIS A 211 1.66 13.11 12.35
CA HIS A 211 2.83 13.22 13.23
C HIS A 211 3.40 11.85 13.62
N VAL A 212 2.52 10.94 14.07
CA VAL A 212 2.89 9.57 14.48
C VAL A 212 3.50 8.82 13.30
N ARG A 213 2.88 8.86 12.12
CA ARG A 213 3.43 8.27 10.89
C ARG A 213 4.86 8.73 10.62
N ASN A 214 5.12 10.03 10.71
CA ASN A 214 6.46 10.58 10.47
C ASN A 214 7.50 10.10 11.50
N VAL A 215 7.14 10.07 12.78
CA VAL A 215 8.04 9.55 13.82
C VAL A 215 8.29 8.06 13.61
N CYS A 216 7.26 7.26 13.30
CA CYS A 216 7.41 5.84 12.98
C CYS A 216 8.38 5.62 11.80
N ARG A 217 8.29 6.41 10.72
CA ARG A 217 9.24 6.37 9.60
C ARG A 217 10.68 6.66 10.05
N ILE A 218 10.88 7.69 10.88
CA ILE A 218 12.21 8.07 11.40
C ILE A 218 12.77 6.94 12.28
N VAL A 219 11.96 6.39 13.18
CA VAL A 219 12.35 5.31 14.09
C VAL A 219 12.69 4.05 13.30
N PHE A 220 11.80 3.60 12.42
CA PHE A 220 12.00 2.41 11.61
C PHE A 220 13.26 2.53 10.75
N THR A 221 13.51 3.68 10.14
CA THR A 221 14.74 3.97 9.39
C THR A 221 16.02 3.76 10.23
N ARG A 222 15.97 4.09 11.53
CA ARG A 222 17.13 3.98 12.44
C ARG A 222 17.34 2.56 12.98
N ILE A 223 16.27 1.77 13.11
CA ILE A 223 16.35 0.37 13.59
C ILE A 223 16.40 -0.66 12.46
N CYS A 224 16.20 -0.25 11.20
CA CYS A 224 16.08 -1.13 10.04
C CYS A 224 17.21 -2.16 9.91
N SER A 225 18.43 -1.84 10.35
CA SER A 225 19.57 -2.79 10.33
C SER A 225 19.47 -3.95 11.31
N GLU A 226 18.54 -3.90 12.26
CA GLU A 226 18.31 -4.93 13.27
C GLU A 226 17.03 -5.73 13.01
N VAL A 227 16.26 -5.37 11.98
CA VAL A 227 15.02 -6.06 11.60
C VAL A 227 15.36 -7.49 11.22
N ASN A 228 14.73 -8.43 11.92
CA ASN A 228 14.84 -9.86 11.71
C ASN A 228 13.63 -10.38 10.94
N GLN A 229 13.57 -11.69 10.73
CA GLN A 229 12.48 -12.32 9.99
C GLN A 229 11.13 -12.13 10.70
N GLY A 230 11.04 -12.36 12.02
CA GLY A 230 9.79 -12.21 12.77
C GLY A 230 9.19 -10.81 12.67
N ALA A 231 10.04 -9.78 12.82
CA ALA A 231 9.61 -8.39 12.71
C ALA A 231 9.14 -8.03 11.28
N LEU A 232 9.75 -8.64 10.25
CA LEU A 232 9.29 -8.45 8.88
C LEU A 232 7.97 -9.19 8.62
N ASP A 233 7.82 -10.40 9.16
CA ASP A 233 6.58 -11.18 9.04
C ASP A 233 5.40 -10.44 9.71
N SER A 234 5.60 -9.76 10.85
CA SER A 234 4.61 -8.86 11.46
C SER A 234 4.14 -7.73 10.51
N ILE A 235 5.08 -7.09 9.81
CA ILE A 235 4.76 -6.04 8.82
C ILE A 235 3.96 -6.62 7.66
N LEU A 236 4.37 -7.78 7.15
CA LEU A 236 3.72 -8.43 6.00
C LEU A 236 2.34 -8.97 6.35
N ASN A 237 2.15 -9.43 7.58
CA ASN A 237 0.88 -9.93 8.11
C ASN A 237 -0.24 -8.89 8.05
N VAL A 238 0.07 -7.59 8.15
CA VAL A 238 -0.91 -6.50 8.01
C VAL A 238 -1.34 -6.30 6.55
N LEU A 239 -0.44 -6.60 5.60
CA LEU A 239 -0.70 -6.44 4.18
C LEU A 239 -1.47 -7.63 3.59
N ASP A 240 -1.57 -8.75 4.31
CA ASP A 240 -2.26 -9.96 3.87
C ASP A 240 -3.73 -9.66 3.54
N PRO A 241 -4.16 -9.79 2.27
CA PRO A 241 -5.54 -9.54 1.88
C PRO A 241 -6.53 -10.52 2.51
N ASN A 242 -6.11 -11.75 2.84
CA ASN A 242 -7.01 -12.78 3.37
C ASN A 242 -7.50 -12.45 4.79
N LYS A 243 -6.81 -11.59 5.53
CA LYS A 243 -7.22 -11.16 6.87
C LYS A 243 -8.24 -10.04 6.87
N ASP A 244 -8.41 -9.35 5.74
CA ASP A 244 -9.39 -8.26 5.62
C ASP A 244 -10.83 -8.79 5.71
N GLU A 245 -11.07 -10.03 5.28
CA GLU A 245 -12.39 -10.70 5.31
C GLU A 245 -12.75 -11.24 6.71
N ASP A 246 -11.76 -11.63 7.51
CA ASP A 246 -11.98 -12.21 8.85
C ASP A 246 -11.98 -11.17 9.98
N GLU A 247 -11.22 -10.07 9.85
CA GLU A 247 -11.08 -9.03 10.88
C GLU A 247 -12.06 -7.87 10.71
N SER A 248 -12.54 -7.60 9.49
CA SER A 248 -13.69 -6.73 9.30
C SER A 248 -14.94 -7.60 9.43
N GLY A 249 -15.76 -7.37 10.45
CA GLY A 249 -17.04 -8.08 10.67
C GLY A 249 -18.10 -7.78 9.58
N VAL A 250 -17.67 -7.63 8.33
CA VAL A 250 -18.48 -7.37 7.14
C VAL A 250 -19.10 -8.70 6.72
N VAL A 251 -20.08 -9.14 7.48
CA VAL A 251 -21.12 -10.00 6.91
C VAL A 251 -21.81 -9.14 5.86
N VAL A 252 -21.41 -9.32 4.60
CA VAL A 252 -22.25 -8.91 3.48
C VAL A 252 -23.50 -9.79 3.58
N THR A 253 -24.51 -9.30 4.28
CA THR A 253 -25.88 -9.81 4.09
C THR A 253 -26.34 -9.31 2.73
N ASP A 254 -25.78 -9.88 1.67
CA ASP A 254 -26.37 -9.83 0.34
C ASP A 254 -27.57 -10.78 0.36
N GLU A 255 -28.69 -10.28 0.89
CA GLU A 255 -30.00 -10.85 0.56
C GLU A 255 -30.36 -10.47 -0.88
N ASN A 256 -29.59 -10.96 -1.86
CA ASN A 256 -30.08 -11.08 -3.23
C ASN A 256 -29.39 -12.18 -4.05
N GLU A 257 -29.18 -13.36 -3.45
CA GLU A 257 -28.95 -14.60 -4.20
C GLU A 257 -30.28 -15.12 -4.81
N LYS A 258 -30.73 -14.52 -5.94
CA LYS A 258 -31.64 -15.20 -6.88
C LYS A 258 -31.34 -14.81 -8.32
N GLY A 259 -30.41 -15.54 -8.95
CA GLY A 259 -30.13 -15.29 -10.37
C GLY A 259 -29.12 -16.18 -11.09
N LYS A 260 -28.89 -17.44 -10.68
CA LYS A 260 -28.13 -18.39 -11.52
C LYS A 260 -28.90 -18.72 -12.80
N LYS A 261 -28.71 -17.93 -13.85
CA LYS A 261 -28.94 -18.34 -15.24
C LYS A 261 -27.64 -18.27 -16.02
N LYS A 262 -27.15 -19.47 -16.38
CA LYS A 262 -26.11 -19.70 -17.39
C LYS A 262 -26.40 -18.85 -18.62
N HIS A 263 -25.53 -17.89 -18.95
CA HIS A 263 -25.49 -17.33 -20.29
C HIS A 263 -24.37 -18.01 -21.08
N LYS A 264 -24.77 -18.56 -22.21
CA LYS A 264 -23.90 -19.18 -23.21
C LYS A 264 -22.99 -18.12 -23.83
N VAL A 265 -21.78 -18.56 -24.15
CA VAL A 265 -20.84 -17.92 -25.06
C VAL A 265 -21.53 -17.71 -26.41
N GLU A 266 -21.66 -16.46 -26.84
CA GLU A 266 -21.70 -16.13 -28.26
C GLU A 266 -20.46 -15.28 -28.56
N GLU A 267 -19.76 -15.72 -29.59
CA GLU A 267 -18.61 -15.05 -30.20
C GLU A 267 -19.14 -13.86 -30.97
N ASP A 268 -18.71 -12.65 -30.64
CA ASP A 268 -18.76 -11.53 -31.58
C ASP A 268 -17.39 -10.85 -31.65
N GLU A 269 -17.05 -10.54 -32.90
CA GLU A 269 -15.81 -10.01 -33.41
C GLU A 269 -15.72 -8.52 -33.07
N ASP A 270 -14.75 -8.11 -32.26
CA ASP A 270 -14.38 -6.69 -32.13
C ASP A 270 -12.98 -6.44 -32.66
N GLU A 271 -12.94 -5.40 -33.48
CA GLU A 271 -11.83 -4.90 -34.28
C GLU A 271 -10.71 -4.34 -33.39
N ASP A 272 -9.49 -4.77 -33.69
CA ASP A 272 -8.25 -4.21 -33.14
C ASP A 272 -8.07 -2.77 -33.66
N GLU A 273 -8.16 -1.77 -32.78
CA GLU A 273 -7.49 -0.48 -33.00
C GLU A 273 -6.12 -0.49 -32.30
N ASP A 274 -5.09 -0.40 -33.14
CA ASP A 274 -3.69 -0.20 -32.80
C ASP A 274 -3.47 1.13 -32.06
N ASP A 275 -2.73 1.10 -30.95
CA ASP A 275 -1.83 2.21 -30.60
C ASP A 275 -0.47 1.65 -30.18
N ASP A 276 0.51 1.83 -31.05
CA ASP A 276 1.88 1.38 -30.88
C ASP A 276 2.80 2.55 -31.28
N GLY A 277 3.44 3.18 -30.29
CA GLY A 277 4.85 3.52 -30.42
C GLY A 277 5.31 4.99 -30.27
N ASN A 278 5.74 5.31 -29.05
CA ASN A 278 7.15 5.56 -28.67
C ASN A 278 7.89 6.89 -29.00
N GLU A 279 8.55 7.36 -27.92
CA GLU A 279 9.92 7.91 -27.77
C GLU A 279 10.22 9.44 -27.82
N ASP A 280 10.59 9.92 -26.61
CA ASP A 280 11.82 10.64 -26.20
C ASP A 280 12.11 12.10 -26.63
N GLY A 281 12.46 12.91 -25.60
CA GLY A 281 13.45 14.00 -25.74
C GLY A 281 13.35 15.21 -24.81
N LYS A 282 13.85 15.09 -23.57
CA LYS A 282 14.58 16.08 -22.73
C LYS A 282 14.05 17.53 -22.55
N ASP A 283 13.87 17.97 -21.30
CA ASP A 283 14.86 18.84 -20.62
C ASP A 283 14.58 18.97 -19.09
N GLU A 284 15.66 19.30 -18.38
CA GLU A 284 15.81 19.46 -16.93
C GLU A 284 15.06 20.69 -16.38
N ASP A 285 14.43 20.55 -15.21
CA ASP A 285 14.61 21.51 -14.10
C ASP A 285 14.02 20.98 -12.78
N GLU A 286 14.89 20.82 -11.79
CA GLU A 286 14.55 20.54 -10.39
C GLU A 286 13.91 21.76 -9.73
N LYS A 287 12.66 21.66 -9.25
CA LYS A 287 12.20 22.39 -8.05
C LYS A 287 11.22 21.58 -7.20
N ASP A 288 11.74 21.16 -6.05
CA ASP A 288 11.04 20.73 -4.85
C ASP A 288 10.07 21.84 -4.38
N SER A 289 8.77 21.56 -4.40
CA SER A 289 7.75 22.35 -3.70
C SER A 289 6.62 21.45 -3.23
N ASN A 290 6.81 20.88 -2.04
CA ASN A 290 5.75 20.35 -1.21
C ASN A 290 4.83 21.50 -0.78
N SER A 291 3.72 21.68 -1.48
CA SER A 291 2.55 22.42 -1.02
C SER A 291 1.32 21.78 -1.64
N SER A 292 0.76 20.78 -0.95
CA SER A 292 -0.65 20.45 -1.15
C SER A 292 -1.38 21.23 -0.07
N ASP A 293 -2.00 22.33 -0.49
CA ASP A 293 -3.03 22.99 0.29
C ASP A 293 -4.15 21.96 0.52
N ASP A 294 -4.51 21.80 1.80
CA ASP A 294 -5.80 21.28 2.23
C ASP A 294 -6.79 22.42 1.97
N ASP A 295 -7.56 22.34 0.89
CA ASP A 295 -8.90 22.96 0.85
C ASP A 295 -9.88 21.85 1.26
N ASP A 296 -9.94 21.60 2.57
CA ASP A 296 -11.12 21.05 3.25
C ASP A 296 -11.95 22.29 3.65
N ASP A 297 -12.88 22.72 2.80
CA ASP A 297 -14.06 23.48 3.22
C ASP A 297 -15.17 23.34 2.16
N ASP A 298 -16.30 22.77 2.64
CA ASP A 298 -17.67 22.81 2.13
C ASP A 298 -17.96 22.32 0.70
N ASP A 299 -18.27 21.02 0.60
CA ASP A 299 -19.14 20.46 -0.45
C ASP A 299 -20.27 19.61 0.19
N ASP A 300 -20.82 20.11 1.30
CA ASP A 300 -21.87 19.47 2.10
C ASP A 300 -23.28 20.07 1.84
N GLU A 301 -23.51 20.69 0.67
CA GLU A 301 -24.82 21.29 0.31
C GLU A 301 -25.38 20.95 -1.09
N GLU A 302 -24.86 19.96 -1.82
CA GLU A 302 -25.47 19.52 -3.11
C GLU A 302 -26.03 18.08 -3.13
N ASP A 303 -26.11 17.40 -1.97
CA ASP A 303 -26.56 15.99 -1.89
C ASP A 303 -27.94 15.82 -1.21
N GLU A 304 -28.74 16.89 -1.14
CA GLU A 304 -30.14 16.82 -0.67
C GLU A 304 -31.16 16.49 -1.77
N GLU A 305 -30.78 16.55 -3.07
CA GLU A 305 -31.72 16.31 -4.18
C GLU A 305 -31.61 14.93 -4.86
N GLU A 306 -30.53 14.15 -4.66
CA GLU A 306 -30.43 12.78 -5.22
C GLU A 306 -31.11 11.69 -4.37
N ALA A 307 -31.64 12.03 -3.20
CA ALA A 307 -32.28 11.07 -2.29
C ALA A 307 -33.72 10.65 -2.69
N MET A 308 -34.23 11.14 -3.82
CA MET A 308 -35.58 10.82 -4.32
C MET A 308 -35.60 9.95 -5.59
N GLU A 309 -34.45 9.53 -6.11
CA GLU A 309 -34.35 8.69 -7.32
C GLU A 309 -34.01 7.20 -7.09
N ASP A 310 -33.87 6.74 -5.84
CA ASP A 310 -33.94 5.29 -5.55
C ASP A 310 -35.38 4.90 -5.15
N GLY A 311 -36.29 5.00 -6.12
CA GLY A 311 -37.65 4.45 -6.06
C GLY A 311 -37.68 2.92 -6.18
N GLY A 312 -36.66 2.24 -5.64
CA GLY A 312 -36.23 0.92 -6.07
C GLY A 312 -36.42 -0.24 -5.09
N ASP A 313 -36.95 -0.05 -3.87
CA ASP A 313 -37.65 -1.09 -3.11
C ASP A 313 -38.18 -0.46 -1.82
N MET A 314 -39.44 0.02 -1.84
CA MET A 314 -40.12 0.32 -0.59
C MET A 314 -40.20 -0.98 0.20
N ASP A 315 -39.41 -1.08 1.28
CA ASP A 315 -39.38 -2.18 2.24
C ASP A 315 -40.79 -2.78 2.36
N GLN A 316 -40.96 -4.04 1.93
CA GLN A 316 -42.28 -4.70 1.93
C GLN A 316 -42.92 -4.63 3.32
N ASN A 317 -42.10 -4.61 4.37
CA ASN A 317 -42.52 -4.44 5.74
C ASN A 317 -43.11 -3.04 6.04
N PHE A 318 -42.52 -1.97 5.50
CA PHE A 318 -43.11 -0.62 5.57
C PHE A 318 -44.45 -0.56 4.85
N ARG A 319 -44.55 -1.21 3.69
CA ARG A 319 -45.81 -1.28 2.91
C ARG A 319 -46.90 -2.06 3.66
N LEU A 320 -46.54 -3.13 4.36
CA LEU A 320 -47.45 -3.90 5.22
C LEU A 320 -47.90 -3.10 6.44
N GLU A 321 -46.99 -2.40 7.12
CA GLU A 321 -47.35 -1.58 8.29
C GLU A 321 -48.19 -0.36 7.88
N LEU A 322 -47.91 0.26 6.74
CA LEU A 322 -48.74 1.31 6.14
C LEU A 322 -50.15 0.78 5.81
N MET A 323 -50.26 -0.39 5.18
CA MET A 323 -51.55 -1.04 4.92
C MET A 323 -52.32 -1.35 6.22
N LYS A 324 -51.62 -1.76 7.27
CA LYS A 324 -52.23 -2.05 8.58
C LYS A 324 -52.73 -0.80 9.30
N VAL A 325 -52.01 0.33 9.20
CA VAL A 325 -52.47 1.63 9.71
C VAL A 325 -53.72 2.10 8.95
N LEU A 326 -53.76 1.93 7.63
CA LEU A 326 -54.92 2.28 6.80
C LEU A 326 -56.13 1.33 7.05
N GLN A 327 -55.90 0.03 7.22
CA GLN A 327 -56.94 -0.96 7.54
C GLN A 327 -57.49 -0.79 8.96
N GLY A 328 -56.63 -0.52 9.94
CA GLY A 328 -57.01 -0.38 11.35
C GLY A 328 -57.90 0.81 11.65
N GLN A 329 -57.99 1.78 10.74
CA GLN A 329 -58.84 2.97 10.87
C GLN A 329 -59.93 3.05 9.80
N ASN A 330 -60.27 1.92 9.15
CA ASN A 330 -61.38 1.81 8.19
C ASN A 330 -61.24 2.76 6.98
N ALA A 331 -60.02 3.18 6.63
CA ALA A 331 -59.71 4.11 5.55
C ALA A 331 -59.57 3.42 4.17
N LEU A 332 -59.77 2.10 4.09
CA LEU A 332 -59.85 1.34 2.84
C LEU A 332 -61.32 1.00 2.53
N PRO A 333 -61.75 1.09 1.25
CA PRO A 333 -63.09 0.70 0.85
C PRO A 333 -63.30 -0.81 1.10
N LYS A 334 -64.35 -1.17 1.84
CA LYS A 334 -64.82 -2.56 1.92
C LYS A 334 -65.60 -2.88 0.65
N GLU A 335 -65.26 -3.97 -0.03
CA GLU A 335 -65.94 -4.43 -1.26
C GLU A 335 -67.33 -5.06 -1.03
N GLU A 336 -68.00 -4.76 0.08
CA GLU A 336 -69.41 -5.12 0.29
C GLU A 336 -70.22 -3.87 0.60
N ASP A 337 -70.94 -3.42 -0.43
CA ASP A 337 -71.87 -2.30 -0.46
C ASP A 337 -73.13 -2.61 0.38
N GLY A 338 -73.44 -1.73 1.34
CA GLY A 338 -74.67 -1.81 2.12
C GLY A 338 -74.69 -1.03 3.43
N SER A 339 -74.93 0.29 3.34
CA SER A 339 -75.60 1.10 4.38
C SER A 339 -74.92 1.26 5.75
N ASP A 340 -73.93 2.14 5.83
CA ASP A 340 -73.87 3.29 6.75
C ASP A 340 -72.59 4.07 6.38
N GLU A 341 -72.75 5.28 5.87
CA GLU A 341 -71.65 6.26 5.77
C GLU A 341 -71.29 6.69 7.19
N ASP A 342 -70.52 5.87 7.90
CA ASP A 342 -69.70 6.35 9.01
C ASP A 342 -68.62 7.25 8.38
N GLU A 343 -68.99 8.49 8.08
CA GLU A 343 -68.04 9.58 7.83
C GLU A 343 -66.99 9.51 8.95
N LEU A 344 -65.72 9.28 8.57
CA LEU A 344 -64.62 9.30 9.51
C LEU A 344 -64.71 10.60 10.32
N ASP A 345 -65.06 10.49 11.59
CA ASP A 345 -65.12 11.62 12.53
C ASP A 345 -63.80 12.43 12.43
N ASP A 346 -63.86 13.75 12.53
CA ASP A 346 -62.69 14.64 12.39
C ASP A 346 -61.54 14.20 13.34
N GLU A 347 -61.90 13.67 14.50
CA GLU A 347 -61.00 13.09 15.49
C GLU A 347 -60.33 11.78 15.00
N GLY A 348 -61.02 10.97 14.21
CA GLY A 348 -60.48 9.78 13.54
C GLY A 348 -59.48 10.15 12.44
N MET A 349 -59.77 11.18 11.66
CA MET A 349 -58.85 11.68 10.62
C MET A 349 -57.54 12.23 11.22
N MET A 350 -57.60 12.95 12.35
CA MET A 350 -56.40 13.41 13.06
C MET A 350 -55.58 12.26 13.65
N LYS A 351 -56.22 11.19 14.13
CA LYS A 351 -55.52 9.98 14.62
C LYS A 351 -54.83 9.22 13.49
N LEU A 352 -55.41 9.22 12.30
CA LEU A 352 -54.78 8.63 11.11
C LEU A 352 -53.53 9.40 10.73
N ASP A 353 -53.63 10.74 10.63
CA ASP A 353 -52.51 11.62 10.32
C ASP A 353 -51.38 11.50 11.35
N GLY A 354 -51.71 11.48 12.65
CA GLY A 354 -50.72 11.27 13.72
C GLY A 354 -50.02 9.90 13.65
N SER A 355 -50.75 8.85 13.25
CA SER A 355 -50.19 7.50 13.08
C SER A 355 -49.30 7.40 11.84
N LEU A 356 -49.72 8.02 10.73
CA LEU A 356 -48.94 8.12 9.49
C LEU A 356 -47.67 8.93 9.72
N ALA A 357 -47.77 10.11 10.35
CA ALA A 357 -46.61 10.94 10.69
C ALA A 357 -45.60 10.18 11.56
N SER A 358 -46.06 9.40 12.54
CA SER A 358 -45.20 8.56 13.37
C SER A 358 -44.47 7.48 12.56
N LEU A 359 -45.18 6.82 11.64
CA LEU A 359 -44.63 5.79 10.76
C LEU A 359 -43.62 6.36 9.74
N PHE A 360 -43.88 7.54 9.16
CA PHE A 360 -42.91 8.24 8.31
C PHE A 360 -41.68 8.72 9.09
N LEU A 361 -41.86 9.22 10.33
CA LEU A 361 -40.74 9.58 11.21
C LEU A 361 -39.87 8.37 11.55
N GLU A 362 -40.48 7.21 11.80
CA GLU A 362 -39.74 5.96 12.03
C GLU A 362 -39.00 5.49 10.78
N GLN A 363 -39.64 5.53 9.61
CA GLN A 363 -39.00 5.20 8.33
C GLN A 363 -37.82 6.12 8.03
N LYS A 364 -37.98 7.43 8.23
CA LYS A 364 -36.90 8.42 8.07
C LYS A 364 -35.73 8.11 9.01
N LYS A 365 -36.00 7.77 10.28
CA LYS A 365 -34.96 7.36 11.24
C LYS A 365 -34.26 6.06 10.81
N ARG A 366 -34.97 5.08 10.27
CA ARG A 366 -34.39 3.83 9.76
C ARG A 366 -33.49 4.06 8.55
N ILE A 367 -33.92 4.91 7.61
CA ILE A 367 -33.12 5.27 6.44
C ILE A 367 -31.86 6.02 6.88
N GLN A 368 -31.98 6.99 7.79
CA GLN A 368 -30.83 7.71 8.33
C GLN A 368 -29.86 6.77 9.05
N ALA A 369 -30.36 5.86 9.89
CA ALA A 369 -29.52 4.88 10.57
C ALA A 369 -28.77 3.95 9.59
N LYS A 370 -29.41 3.56 8.47
CA LYS A 370 -28.75 2.81 7.39
C LYS A 370 -27.67 3.64 6.68
N LYS A 371 -27.92 4.93 6.43
CA LYS A 371 -26.94 5.87 5.86
C LYS A 371 -25.73 6.04 6.79
N ASP A 372 -25.99 6.33 8.06
CA ASP A 372 -24.95 6.51 9.09
C ASP A 372 -24.09 5.24 9.25
N GLU A 373 -24.71 4.06 9.22
CA GLU A 373 -23.99 2.78 9.27
C GLU A 373 -23.11 2.57 8.02
N LYS A 374 -23.65 2.82 6.82
CA LYS A 374 -22.89 2.75 5.56
C LYS A 374 -21.71 3.71 5.57
N ASP A 375 -21.90 4.93 6.04
CA ASP A 375 -20.85 5.95 6.13
C ASP A 375 -19.79 5.59 7.18
N ARG A 376 -20.21 5.00 8.31
CA ARG A 376 -19.28 4.47 9.31
C ARG A 376 -18.40 3.36 8.73
N LEU A 377 -19.00 2.38 8.05
CA LEU A 377 -18.27 1.29 7.40
C LEU A 377 -17.33 1.80 6.31
N ARG A 378 -17.75 2.80 5.53
CA ARG A 378 -16.90 3.47 4.53
C ARG A 378 -15.69 4.13 5.21
N LYS A 379 -15.90 4.91 6.26
CA LYS A 379 -14.82 5.57 7.03
C LYS A 379 -13.85 4.56 7.62
N GLU A 380 -14.34 3.44 8.16
CA GLU A 380 -13.50 2.36 8.68
C GLU A 380 -12.63 1.73 7.58
N LYS A 381 -13.20 1.40 6.41
CA LYS A 381 -12.45 0.89 5.26
C LYS A 381 -11.34 1.85 4.82
N VAL A 382 -11.61 3.16 4.80
CA VAL A 382 -10.61 4.19 4.49
C VAL A 382 -9.47 4.18 5.51
N LEU A 383 -9.79 4.11 6.81
CA LEU A 383 -8.77 4.04 7.87
C LEU A 383 -7.90 2.78 7.75
N VAL A 384 -8.50 1.63 7.43
CA VAL A 384 -7.77 0.38 7.19
C VAL A 384 -6.82 0.52 5.99
N ARG A 385 -7.28 1.10 4.87
CA ARG A 385 -6.40 1.33 3.71
C ARG A 385 -5.29 2.33 4.02
N ASP A 386 -5.58 3.42 4.72
CA ASP A 386 -4.56 4.40 5.15
C ASP A 386 -3.52 3.75 6.07
N PHE A 387 -3.94 2.88 7.00
CA PHE A 387 -3.02 2.08 7.80
C PHE A 387 -2.12 1.20 6.93
N LYS A 388 -2.66 0.46 5.95
CA LYS A 388 -1.85 -0.37 5.05
C LYS A 388 -0.88 0.47 4.19
N ILE A 389 -1.27 1.66 3.75
CA ILE A 389 -0.37 2.60 3.05
C ILE A 389 0.78 3.03 3.98
N LYS A 390 0.51 3.30 5.27
CA LYS A 390 1.56 3.59 6.26
C LYS A 390 2.49 2.41 6.48
N VAL A 391 1.98 1.17 6.42
CA VAL A 391 2.82 -0.04 6.52
C VAL A 391 3.67 -0.22 5.27
N LEU A 392 3.16 0.10 4.08
CA LEU A 392 3.96 0.12 2.85
C LEU A 392 5.15 1.09 2.92
N ASP A 393 5.04 2.19 3.67
CA ASP A 393 6.20 3.06 3.93
C ASP A 393 7.33 2.34 4.66
N MET A 394 7.01 1.42 5.59
CA MET A 394 8.02 0.60 6.27
C MET A 394 8.67 -0.36 5.27
N VAL A 395 7.89 -0.97 4.36
CA VAL A 395 8.42 -1.84 3.30
C VAL A 395 9.37 -1.07 2.37
N GLU A 396 8.99 0.12 1.93
CA GLU A 396 9.85 1.02 1.13
C GLU A 396 11.14 1.37 1.89
N ILE A 397 11.06 1.73 3.16
CA ILE A 397 12.26 2.02 3.98
C ILE A 397 13.15 0.78 4.08
N PHE A 398 12.56 -0.40 4.26
CA PHE A 398 13.28 -1.66 4.34
C PHE A 398 14.04 -1.97 3.05
N LEU A 399 13.39 -1.86 1.88
CA LEU A 399 14.03 -2.05 0.58
C LEU A 399 15.20 -1.07 0.35
N ASN A 400 15.02 0.19 0.75
CA ASN A 400 16.05 1.22 0.58
C ASN A 400 17.27 1.03 1.51
N LYS A 401 17.10 0.40 2.68
CA LYS A 401 18.15 0.25 3.70
C LYS A 401 18.78 -1.14 3.73
N GLN A 402 17.98 -2.16 3.46
CA GLN A 402 18.31 -3.59 3.55
C GLN A 402 18.10 -4.31 2.21
N GLY A 403 18.08 -3.58 1.08
CA GLY A 403 17.87 -4.14 -0.26
C GLY A 403 18.81 -5.29 -0.66
N SER A 404 19.97 -5.46 0.00
CA SER A 404 20.90 -6.57 -0.23
C SER A 404 20.66 -7.81 0.63
N SER A 405 19.82 -7.71 1.65
CA SER A 405 19.48 -8.81 2.55
C SER A 405 18.61 -9.86 1.86
N CYS A 406 18.79 -11.14 2.24
CA CYS A 406 17.93 -12.23 1.81
C CYS A 406 16.45 -12.07 2.22
N LEU A 407 16.18 -11.28 3.26
CA LEU A 407 14.84 -11.04 3.76
C LEU A 407 13.94 -10.34 2.74
N VAL A 408 14.54 -9.60 1.79
CA VAL A 408 13.82 -8.94 0.69
C VAL A 408 13.05 -9.94 -0.19
N LEU A 409 13.51 -11.19 -0.28
CA LEU A 409 12.82 -12.23 -1.06
C LEU A 409 11.44 -12.57 -0.46
N ARG A 410 11.25 -12.39 0.85
CA ARG A 410 9.96 -12.62 1.52
C ARG A 410 8.91 -11.57 1.16
N LEU A 411 9.31 -10.46 0.55
CA LEU A 411 8.38 -9.42 0.10
C LEU A 411 7.69 -9.77 -1.24
N VAL A 412 8.24 -10.72 -2.00
CA VAL A 412 7.78 -11.02 -3.37
C VAL A 412 6.34 -11.52 -3.35
N GLU A 413 6.03 -12.56 -2.59
CA GLU A 413 4.70 -13.17 -2.58
C GLU A 413 3.63 -12.27 -1.93
N PRO A 414 3.85 -11.64 -0.76
CA PRO A 414 2.83 -10.79 -0.14
C PRO A 414 2.47 -9.59 -1.00
N LEU A 415 3.45 -8.92 -1.62
CA LEU A 415 3.17 -7.79 -2.50
C LEU A 415 2.47 -8.22 -3.79
N LEU A 416 2.80 -9.39 -4.36
CA LEU A 416 2.06 -9.94 -5.50
C LEU A 416 0.61 -10.28 -5.13
N SER A 417 0.38 -10.84 -3.93
CA SER A 417 -0.97 -11.12 -3.45
C SER A 417 -1.81 -9.86 -3.28
N VAL A 418 -1.21 -8.77 -2.77
CA VAL A 418 -1.88 -7.46 -2.70
C VAL A 418 -2.25 -6.94 -4.09
N ILE A 419 -1.35 -7.07 -5.08
CA ILE A 419 -1.61 -6.61 -6.44
C ILE A 419 -2.69 -7.45 -7.12
N GLU A 420 -2.63 -8.77 -6.98
CA GLU A 420 -3.60 -9.71 -7.57
C GLU A 420 -5.00 -9.49 -7.00
N ASN A 421 -5.13 -9.25 -5.69
CA ASN A 421 -6.42 -9.02 -5.04
C ASN A 421 -6.93 -7.58 -5.18
N GLY A 422 -6.04 -6.61 -5.38
CA GLY A 422 -6.41 -5.19 -5.52
C GLY A 422 -6.83 -4.78 -6.93
N MET A 423 -6.51 -5.58 -7.95
CA MET A 423 -6.91 -5.32 -9.35
C MET A 423 -8.37 -5.78 -9.58
N SER A 424 -9.33 -5.01 -9.05
CA SER A 424 -10.76 -5.13 -9.34
C SER A 424 -11.27 -3.87 -10.03
N SER A 425 -12.20 -4.03 -10.99
CA SER A 425 -12.72 -2.93 -11.82
C SER A 425 -13.59 -1.92 -11.06
N GLU A 426 -14.02 -2.23 -9.84
CA GLU A 426 -14.94 -1.39 -9.02
C GLU A 426 -14.29 -0.86 -7.73
N ALA A 427 -12.97 -0.64 -7.74
CA ALA A 427 -12.22 -0.21 -6.56
C ALA A 427 -12.38 1.30 -6.26
N SER A 428 -12.59 1.63 -4.98
CA SER A 428 -12.63 3.02 -4.49
C SER A 428 -11.29 3.75 -4.67
N GLN A 429 -11.28 5.09 -4.67
CA GLN A 429 -10.04 5.89 -4.83
C GLN A 429 -8.93 5.47 -3.85
N HIS A 430 -9.26 5.24 -2.58
CA HIS A 430 -8.30 4.81 -1.55
C HIS A 430 -7.71 3.42 -1.81
N GLU A 431 -8.49 2.54 -2.43
CA GLU A 431 -8.06 1.21 -2.82
C GLU A 431 -7.13 1.26 -4.03
N GLN A 432 -7.44 2.12 -5.00
CA GLN A 432 -6.56 2.41 -6.13
C GLN A 432 -5.24 3.03 -5.68
N ASP A 433 -5.26 3.96 -4.72
CA ASP A 433 -4.04 4.57 -4.16
C ASP A 433 -3.17 3.54 -3.43
N TYR A 434 -3.79 2.66 -2.64
CA TYR A 434 -3.11 1.54 -1.99
C TYR A 434 -2.47 0.59 -3.02
N LEU A 435 -3.22 0.19 -4.05
CA LEU A 435 -2.73 -0.66 -5.14
C LEU A 435 -1.58 0.02 -5.89
N ARG A 436 -1.74 1.29 -6.29
CA ARG A 436 -0.73 2.06 -7.01
C ARG A 436 0.56 2.13 -6.21
N ARG A 437 0.45 2.35 -4.89
CA ARG A 437 1.60 2.39 -3.99
C ARG A 437 2.29 1.03 -3.87
N ALA A 438 1.53 -0.06 -3.69
CA ALA A 438 2.09 -1.41 -3.63
C ALA A 438 2.78 -1.81 -4.95
N ALA A 439 2.15 -1.51 -6.08
CA ALA A 439 2.68 -1.77 -7.42
C ALA A 439 3.96 -0.97 -7.72
N ASP A 440 4.02 0.30 -7.33
CA ASP A 440 5.22 1.14 -7.47
C ASP A 440 6.39 0.58 -6.66
N ILE A 441 6.16 0.24 -5.38
CA ILE A 441 7.19 -0.36 -4.52
C ILE A 441 7.67 -1.68 -5.12
N PHE A 442 6.76 -2.54 -5.55
CA PHE A 442 7.09 -3.83 -6.14
C PHE A 442 7.91 -3.70 -7.44
N ARG A 443 7.47 -2.85 -8.37
CA ARG A 443 8.10 -2.73 -9.69
C ARG A 443 9.40 -1.95 -9.62
N ASN A 444 9.38 -0.77 -8.99
CA ASN A 444 10.47 0.20 -9.08
C ASN A 444 11.50 0.01 -7.97
N GLN A 445 11.09 -0.36 -6.76
CA GLN A 445 12.01 -0.48 -5.62
C GLN A 445 12.51 -1.90 -5.40
N LEU A 446 11.64 -2.91 -5.55
CA LEU A 446 12.01 -4.32 -5.42
C LEU A 446 12.61 -4.86 -6.74
N CYS A 447 11.83 -4.94 -7.82
CA CYS A 447 12.28 -5.60 -9.05
C CYS A 447 13.35 -4.80 -9.82
N ARG A 448 13.17 -3.48 -9.93
CA ARG A 448 14.08 -2.56 -10.64
C ARG A 448 15.03 -1.79 -9.71
N GLY A 449 15.03 -2.11 -8.41
CA GLY A 449 15.86 -1.45 -7.41
C GLY A 449 17.36 -1.45 -7.74
N LYS A 450 18.03 -0.35 -7.34
CA LYS A 450 19.49 -0.20 -7.41
C LYS A 450 20.20 -1.27 -6.57
N TYR A 451 19.69 -1.49 -5.35
CA TYR A 451 20.13 -2.56 -4.47
C TYR A 451 19.17 -3.75 -4.63
N TYR A 452 19.74 -4.95 -4.66
CA TYR A 452 19.00 -6.21 -4.77
C TYR A 452 19.70 -7.26 -3.91
N CYS A 453 18.98 -8.34 -3.59
CA CYS A 453 19.47 -9.41 -2.73
C CYS A 453 20.80 -9.99 -3.24
N ARG A 454 21.82 -10.01 -2.37
CA ARG A 454 23.15 -10.60 -2.63
C ARG A 454 23.52 -11.66 -1.60
N ASP A 455 22.90 -11.62 -0.43
CA ASP A 455 23.21 -12.50 0.71
C ASP A 455 22.34 -13.78 0.68
N ALA A 456 22.21 -14.43 -0.48
CA ALA A 456 21.42 -15.66 -0.66
C ALA A 456 22.27 -16.90 -1.00
N GLU A 457 23.55 -16.89 -0.63
CA GLU A 457 24.44 -18.05 -0.81
C GLU A 457 23.86 -19.28 -0.10
N GLY A 458 23.80 -20.42 -0.82
CA GLY A 458 23.25 -21.67 -0.30
C GLY A 458 21.73 -21.84 -0.44
N ARG A 459 21.01 -20.83 -0.97
CA ARG A 459 19.55 -20.91 -1.24
C ARG A 459 19.20 -20.97 -2.73
N GLU A 460 20.12 -21.47 -3.55
CA GLU A 460 19.94 -21.53 -5.00
C GLU A 460 18.73 -22.39 -5.40
N SER A 461 18.51 -23.54 -4.73
CA SER A 461 17.34 -24.40 -5.02
C SER A 461 16.02 -23.69 -4.77
N GLU A 462 15.88 -23.01 -3.61
CA GLU A 462 14.68 -22.25 -3.26
C GLU A 462 14.39 -21.14 -4.28
N LEU A 463 15.44 -20.48 -4.79
CA LEU A 463 15.31 -19.45 -5.82
C LEU A 463 14.87 -20.01 -7.17
N TYR A 464 15.36 -21.19 -7.58
CA TYR A 464 14.89 -21.83 -8.80
C TYR A 464 13.43 -22.31 -8.68
N GLU A 465 13.04 -22.87 -7.54
CA GLU A 465 11.64 -23.24 -7.28
C GLU A 465 10.72 -22.01 -7.29
N MET A 466 11.16 -20.90 -6.69
CA MET A 466 10.45 -19.63 -6.74
C MET A 466 10.31 -19.12 -8.19
N LEU A 467 11.36 -19.20 -9.00
CA LEU A 467 11.32 -18.81 -10.41
C LEU A 467 10.28 -19.61 -11.20
N GLU A 468 10.31 -20.93 -11.06
CA GLU A 468 9.38 -21.85 -11.73
C GLU A 468 7.93 -21.61 -11.28
N SER A 469 7.72 -21.39 -9.98
CA SER A 469 6.42 -21.04 -9.40
C SER A 469 5.87 -19.72 -9.99
N LEU A 470 6.70 -18.68 -10.04
CA LEU A 470 6.31 -17.36 -10.56
C LEU A 470 5.95 -17.42 -12.06
N ILE A 471 6.77 -18.06 -12.88
CA ILE A 471 6.49 -18.23 -14.32
C ILE A 471 5.27 -19.14 -14.54
N GLY A 472 5.10 -20.17 -13.72
CA GLY A 472 3.94 -21.04 -13.73
C GLY A 472 2.64 -20.29 -13.41
N ARG A 473 2.65 -19.40 -12.41
CA ARG A 473 1.49 -18.54 -12.06
C ARG A 473 1.22 -17.50 -13.13
N ALA A 474 2.25 -16.83 -13.67
CA ALA A 474 2.11 -15.86 -14.77
C ALA A 474 1.36 -16.44 -15.98
N GLN A 475 1.54 -17.73 -16.28
CA GLN A 475 0.87 -18.43 -17.39
C GLN A 475 -0.57 -18.87 -17.09
N LYS A 476 -0.98 -18.92 -15.82
CA LYS A 476 -2.31 -19.40 -15.38
C LYS A 476 -3.28 -18.26 -15.13
N ILE A 477 -2.78 -17.11 -14.71
CA ILE A 477 -3.58 -15.91 -14.45
C ILE A 477 -4.21 -15.44 -15.76
N THR A 478 -5.45 -14.93 -15.67
CA THR A 478 -6.21 -14.43 -16.83
C THR A 478 -5.85 -12.99 -17.18
N ASP A 479 -5.61 -12.15 -16.19
CA ASP A 479 -5.23 -10.75 -16.39
C ASP A 479 -3.75 -10.60 -16.80
N SER A 480 -3.54 -9.95 -17.95
CA SER A 480 -2.21 -9.68 -18.49
C SER A 480 -1.43 -8.66 -17.64
N SER A 481 -2.13 -7.74 -16.98
CA SER A 481 -1.56 -6.74 -16.08
C SER A 481 -0.96 -7.39 -14.83
N VAL A 482 -1.71 -8.27 -14.17
CA VAL A 482 -1.20 -9.06 -13.02
C VAL A 482 -0.06 -9.99 -13.48
N SER A 483 -0.21 -10.65 -14.63
CA SER A 483 0.83 -11.52 -15.20
C SER A 483 2.16 -10.79 -15.42
N LEU A 484 2.14 -9.49 -15.78
CA LEU A 484 3.33 -8.65 -15.91
C LEU A 484 4.12 -8.54 -14.59
N TYR A 485 3.44 -8.45 -13.45
CA TYR A 485 4.09 -8.38 -12.14
C TYR A 485 4.75 -9.70 -11.76
N TYR A 486 4.07 -10.83 -11.97
CA TYR A 486 4.66 -12.16 -11.79
C TYR A 486 5.87 -12.39 -12.71
N PHE A 487 5.78 -11.96 -13.97
CA PHE A 487 6.91 -12.04 -14.90
C PHE A 487 8.07 -11.13 -14.46
N SER A 488 7.79 -9.92 -13.99
CA SER A 488 8.80 -9.01 -13.43
C SER A 488 9.47 -9.58 -12.17
N ALA A 489 8.71 -10.29 -11.34
CA ALA A 489 9.22 -11.02 -10.19
C ALA A 489 10.21 -12.13 -10.60
N ALA A 490 9.84 -12.91 -11.63
CA ALA A 490 10.71 -13.94 -12.20
C ALA A 490 12.03 -13.33 -12.71
N LEU A 491 11.98 -12.19 -13.42
CA LEU A 491 13.18 -11.48 -13.85
C LEU A 491 14.02 -10.97 -12.66
N TYR A 492 13.39 -10.54 -11.57
CA TYR A 492 14.09 -10.17 -10.33
C TYR A 492 14.82 -11.37 -9.71
N VAL A 493 14.18 -12.54 -9.61
CA VAL A 493 14.82 -13.77 -9.11
C VAL A 493 16.02 -14.16 -9.96
N VAL A 494 15.91 -14.07 -11.30
CA VAL A 494 17.05 -14.32 -12.20
C VAL A 494 18.19 -13.31 -11.97
N LYS A 495 17.86 -12.03 -11.74
CA LYS A 495 18.84 -10.99 -11.38
C LYS A 495 19.56 -11.32 -10.06
N VAL A 496 18.85 -11.88 -9.07
CA VAL A 496 19.43 -12.34 -7.80
C VAL A 496 20.35 -13.54 -8.02
N LEU A 497 19.89 -14.59 -8.70
CA LEU A 497 20.67 -15.79 -9.02
C LEU A 497 21.97 -15.46 -9.77
N LYS A 498 21.89 -14.57 -10.77
CA LYS A 498 23.05 -14.07 -11.52
C LYS A 498 24.05 -13.32 -10.64
N GLY A 499 23.58 -12.65 -9.60
CA GLY A 499 24.38 -11.81 -8.69
C GLY A 499 25.12 -12.59 -7.61
N LEU A 500 24.83 -13.88 -7.42
CA LEU A 500 25.53 -14.74 -6.47
C LEU A 500 26.97 -15.00 -6.94
N LYS A 501 27.94 -14.78 -6.04
CA LYS A 501 29.36 -14.96 -6.35
C LYS A 501 29.71 -16.45 -6.38
N SER A 502 30.45 -16.88 -7.41
CA SER A 502 31.03 -18.21 -7.46
C SER A 502 32.24 -18.35 -6.53
N LYS A 503 32.38 -19.51 -5.89
CA LYS A 503 33.63 -19.95 -5.25
C LYS A 503 34.67 -20.48 -6.27
N GLN A 504 34.33 -20.53 -7.56
CA GLN A 504 35.25 -21.00 -8.59
C GLN A 504 35.80 -19.83 -9.42
N ASP A 505 37.13 -19.66 -9.35
CA ASP A 505 37.92 -18.93 -10.35
C ASP A 505 37.65 -19.57 -11.71
N SER A 506 36.92 -18.87 -12.59
CA SER A 506 36.70 -19.35 -13.96
C SER A 506 37.16 -18.34 -15.00
N THR A 507 38.18 -18.76 -15.73
CA THR A 507 38.90 -18.09 -16.83
C THR A 507 38.10 -17.94 -18.12
N ASN A 508 36.75 -17.97 -18.07
CA ASN A 508 35.89 -17.97 -19.25
C ASN A 508 34.97 -16.74 -19.31
N LYS A 509 34.92 -16.03 -20.45
CA LYS A 509 34.19 -14.73 -20.57
C LYS A 509 32.67 -14.86 -20.38
N GLN A 510 32.09 -16.02 -20.70
CA GLN A 510 30.66 -16.30 -20.47
C GLN A 510 30.33 -16.57 -18.99
N SER A 511 31.19 -17.23 -18.22
CA SER A 511 30.96 -17.46 -16.78
C SER A 511 31.09 -16.16 -15.97
N SER A 512 31.96 -15.23 -16.41
CA SER A 512 32.05 -13.89 -15.82
C SER A 512 30.78 -13.05 -15.99
N MET A 513 29.95 -13.31 -17.01
CA MET A 513 28.77 -12.50 -17.30
C MET A 513 27.48 -13.04 -16.67
N MET A 514 27.41 -14.33 -16.30
CA MET A 514 26.22 -14.97 -15.73
C MET A 514 26.35 -15.47 -14.27
N GLY A 515 27.52 -15.38 -13.66
CA GLY A 515 27.69 -15.80 -12.26
C GLY A 515 27.42 -17.29 -12.06
N ASN A 516 26.69 -17.66 -10.99
CA ASN A 516 26.30 -19.04 -10.66
C ASN A 516 25.00 -19.52 -11.34
N LEU A 517 24.53 -18.83 -12.38
CA LEU A 517 23.25 -19.16 -12.99
C LEU A 517 23.32 -20.49 -13.77
N ASP A 518 22.40 -21.40 -13.47
CA ASP A 518 22.08 -22.54 -14.33
C ASP A 518 21.28 -22.03 -15.53
N VAL A 519 22.04 -21.70 -16.56
CA VAL A 519 21.54 -21.12 -17.80
C VAL A 519 20.54 -22.05 -18.48
N GLU A 520 20.78 -23.36 -18.43
CA GLU A 520 19.95 -24.35 -19.13
C GLU A 520 18.58 -24.47 -18.47
N ARG A 521 18.53 -24.56 -17.15
CA ARG A 521 17.28 -24.60 -16.38
C ARG A 521 16.44 -23.33 -16.61
N VAL A 522 17.07 -22.16 -16.50
CA VAL A 522 16.39 -20.87 -16.70
C VAL A 522 15.92 -20.72 -18.16
N ASN A 523 16.76 -21.09 -19.13
CA ASN A 523 16.38 -21.10 -20.55
C ASN A 523 15.17 -21.99 -20.80
N SER A 524 15.14 -23.20 -20.24
CA SER A 524 14.01 -24.11 -20.41
C SER A 524 12.72 -23.47 -19.91
N CYS A 525 12.75 -22.88 -18.71
CA CYS A 525 11.58 -22.25 -18.11
C CYS A 525 11.02 -21.10 -18.97
N PHE A 526 11.88 -20.22 -19.50
CA PHE A 526 11.42 -19.14 -20.39
C PHE A 526 11.08 -19.62 -21.81
N ARG A 527 11.70 -20.70 -22.30
CA ARG A 527 11.35 -21.31 -23.59
C ARG A 527 9.97 -21.93 -23.54
N ASP A 528 9.64 -22.60 -22.44
CA ASP A 528 8.31 -23.17 -22.21
C ASP A 528 7.26 -22.07 -22.12
N ALA A 529 7.55 -20.99 -21.40
CA ALA A 529 6.68 -19.81 -21.33
C ALA A 529 6.47 -19.16 -22.72
N LEU A 530 7.54 -19.00 -23.52
CA LEU A 530 7.46 -18.45 -24.88
C LEU A 530 6.64 -19.36 -25.80
N THR A 531 6.86 -20.67 -25.72
CA THR A 531 6.12 -21.66 -26.52
C THR A 531 4.64 -21.65 -26.13
N SER A 532 4.34 -21.57 -24.83
CA SER A 532 2.98 -21.43 -24.30
C SER A 532 2.30 -20.16 -24.82
N PHE A 533 2.98 -19.02 -24.81
CA PHE A 533 2.49 -17.76 -25.38
C PHE A 533 2.18 -17.88 -26.88
N MET A 534 3.00 -18.59 -27.64
CA MET A 534 2.82 -18.74 -29.10
C MET A 534 1.75 -19.75 -29.51
N THR A 535 1.45 -20.72 -28.66
CA THR A 535 0.56 -21.86 -28.97
C THR A 535 -0.81 -21.77 -28.31
N ARG A 536 -0.98 -21.01 -27.23
CA ARG A 536 -2.28 -20.83 -26.56
C ARG A 536 -3.10 -19.71 -27.21
N ARG A 537 -4.42 -19.90 -27.33
CA ARG A 537 -5.33 -18.87 -27.87
C ARG A 537 -5.47 -17.66 -26.95
N LYS A 538 -5.65 -17.88 -25.65
CA LYS A 538 -5.77 -16.81 -24.64
C LYS A 538 -4.59 -16.95 -23.68
N SER A 539 -3.51 -16.23 -23.97
CA SER A 539 -2.34 -16.14 -23.11
C SER A 539 -2.36 -14.80 -22.40
N SER A 540 -2.10 -14.80 -21.10
CA SER A 540 -1.88 -13.58 -20.30
C SER A 540 -0.46 -13.03 -20.42
N LEU A 541 0.48 -13.84 -20.92
CA LEU A 541 1.80 -13.36 -21.32
C LEU A 541 1.68 -12.50 -22.57
N THR A 542 2.49 -11.43 -22.65
CA THR A 542 2.53 -10.50 -23.79
C THR A 542 3.92 -10.42 -24.39
N GLY A 543 4.02 -10.00 -25.67
CA GLY A 543 5.32 -9.82 -26.33
C GLY A 543 6.22 -8.80 -25.62
N ALA A 544 5.64 -7.76 -25.02
CA ALA A 544 6.37 -6.78 -24.22
C ALA A 544 7.14 -7.40 -23.04
N MET A 545 6.60 -8.45 -22.40
CA MET A 545 7.31 -9.17 -21.32
C MET A 545 8.60 -9.83 -21.82
N PHE A 546 8.54 -10.49 -22.97
CA PHE A 546 9.71 -11.13 -23.58
C PHE A 546 10.71 -10.11 -24.14
N ILE A 547 10.24 -8.96 -24.64
CA ILE A 547 11.13 -7.86 -25.04
C ILE A 547 11.88 -7.30 -23.82
N ASP A 548 11.22 -7.15 -22.66
CA ASP A 548 11.87 -6.75 -21.41
C ASP A 548 12.89 -7.80 -20.93
N LEU A 549 12.55 -9.10 -21.03
CA LEU A 549 13.50 -10.20 -20.79
C LEU A 549 14.73 -10.06 -21.68
N PHE A 550 14.55 -9.86 -22.99
CA PHE A 550 15.65 -9.76 -23.95
C PHE A 550 16.54 -8.55 -23.69
N THR A 551 15.94 -7.44 -23.28
CA THR A 551 16.65 -6.20 -22.96
C THR A 551 17.47 -6.34 -21.68
N ARG A 552 16.92 -6.98 -20.64
CA ARG A 552 17.62 -7.14 -19.35
C ARG A 552 18.63 -8.29 -19.34
N LEU A 553 18.39 -9.33 -20.12
CA LEU A 553 19.19 -10.57 -20.14
C LEU A 553 19.50 -10.99 -21.60
N PRO A 554 20.44 -10.30 -22.28
CA PRO A 554 20.79 -10.59 -23.68
C PRO A 554 21.26 -12.02 -23.95
N VAL A 555 21.84 -12.70 -22.96
CA VAL A 555 22.26 -14.11 -23.10
C VAL A 555 21.06 -15.05 -23.26
N LEU A 556 19.98 -14.83 -22.50
CA LEU A 556 18.75 -15.61 -22.64
C LEU A 556 18.05 -15.29 -23.97
N CYS A 557 18.15 -14.04 -24.44
CA CYS A 557 17.65 -13.67 -25.77
C CYS A 557 18.27 -14.55 -26.86
N VAL A 558 19.61 -14.69 -26.91
CA VAL A 558 20.29 -15.52 -27.90
C VAL A 558 19.75 -16.97 -27.90
N ASN A 559 19.54 -17.54 -26.72
CA ASN A 559 19.05 -18.93 -26.59
C ASN A 559 17.58 -19.11 -27.00
N LEU A 560 16.77 -18.05 -26.88
CA LEU A 560 15.33 -18.05 -27.19
C LEU A 560 15.04 -17.58 -28.62
N LEU A 561 16.01 -16.95 -29.30
CA LEU A 561 15.85 -16.40 -30.64
C LEU A 561 15.39 -17.44 -31.66
N ASP A 562 15.98 -18.65 -31.65
CA ASP A 562 15.57 -19.70 -32.58
C ASP A 562 14.09 -20.06 -32.41
N THR A 563 13.60 -20.17 -31.17
CA THR A 563 12.17 -20.40 -30.89
C THR A 563 11.31 -19.22 -31.33
N ALA A 564 11.75 -17.98 -31.14
CA ALA A 564 11.02 -16.81 -31.65
C ALA A 564 10.94 -16.80 -33.19
N VAL A 565 12.04 -17.12 -33.88
CA VAL A 565 12.13 -17.17 -35.34
C VAL A 565 11.24 -18.28 -35.92
N GLU A 566 11.20 -19.45 -35.29
CA GLU A 566 10.30 -20.54 -35.70
C GLU A 566 8.82 -20.11 -35.62
N ASN A 567 8.46 -19.38 -34.56
CA ASN A 567 7.10 -18.91 -34.34
C ASN A 567 6.68 -17.71 -35.20
N ILE A 568 7.57 -17.14 -36.04
CA ILE A 568 7.18 -16.18 -37.09
C ILE A 568 6.15 -16.80 -38.06
N THR A 569 6.29 -18.10 -38.36
CA THR A 569 5.26 -18.84 -39.12
C THR A 569 4.53 -19.90 -38.30
N GLY A 570 5.08 -20.28 -37.14
CA GLY A 570 4.51 -21.28 -36.24
C GLY A 570 3.49 -20.75 -35.23
N GLY A 571 3.40 -19.44 -35.02
CA GLY A 571 2.43 -18.83 -34.11
C GLY A 571 1.00 -19.16 -34.50
N LEU A 572 0.15 -19.46 -33.51
CA LEU A 572 -1.21 -19.97 -33.74
C LEU A 572 -2.09 -18.94 -34.47
N ARG A 573 -1.97 -17.65 -34.11
CA ARG A 573 -2.73 -16.54 -34.69
C ARG A 573 -1.82 -15.52 -35.37
N ASP A 574 -2.38 -14.73 -36.30
CA ASP A 574 -1.67 -13.66 -37.00
C ASP A 574 -1.04 -12.66 -36.02
N HIS A 575 -1.75 -12.32 -34.92
CA HIS A 575 -1.20 -11.50 -33.84
C HIS A 575 0.07 -12.10 -33.21
N GLN A 576 0.09 -13.40 -32.90
CA GLN A 576 1.28 -14.06 -32.31
C GLN A 576 2.45 -14.13 -33.29
N GLN A 577 2.17 -14.35 -34.58
CA GLN A 577 3.18 -14.27 -35.63
C GLN A 577 3.76 -12.85 -35.75
N GLY A 578 2.92 -11.82 -35.62
CA GLY A 578 3.33 -10.42 -35.53
C GLY A 578 4.22 -10.16 -34.33
N GLN A 579 3.81 -10.58 -33.13
CA GLN A 579 4.60 -10.46 -31.90
C GLN A 579 5.95 -11.19 -32.00
N ALA A 580 6.01 -12.36 -32.66
CA ALA A 580 7.25 -13.06 -32.97
C ALA A 580 8.20 -12.20 -33.82
N CYS A 581 7.66 -11.53 -34.84
CA CYS A 581 8.43 -10.62 -35.69
C CYS A 581 8.98 -9.42 -34.89
N VAL A 582 8.15 -8.81 -34.04
CA VAL A 582 8.58 -7.67 -33.19
C VAL A 582 9.68 -8.09 -32.22
N MET A 583 9.53 -9.24 -31.56
CA MET A 583 10.55 -9.80 -30.66
C MET A 583 11.89 -10.04 -31.37
N VAL A 584 11.86 -10.66 -32.55
CA VAL A 584 13.06 -10.90 -33.36
C VAL A 584 13.69 -9.60 -33.84
N LEU A 585 12.87 -8.62 -34.27
CA LEU A 585 13.35 -7.30 -34.69
C LEU A 585 14.08 -6.58 -33.55
N LYS A 586 13.47 -6.54 -32.35
CA LYS A 586 14.09 -5.91 -31.17
C LYS A 586 15.40 -6.61 -30.77
N ALA A 587 15.45 -7.94 -30.86
CA ALA A 587 16.68 -8.70 -30.63
C ALA A 587 17.79 -8.35 -31.64
N LEU A 588 17.46 -8.22 -32.93
CA LEU A 588 18.41 -7.83 -33.98
C LEU A 588 18.93 -6.39 -33.82
N GLN A 589 18.13 -5.49 -33.26
CA GLN A 589 18.52 -4.10 -32.99
C GLN A 589 19.44 -3.99 -31.77
N SER A 590 19.48 -5.00 -30.90
CA SER A 590 20.30 -4.98 -29.69
C SER A 590 21.78 -5.17 -29.98
N LYS A 591 22.59 -4.16 -29.61
CA LYS A 591 24.06 -4.21 -29.72
C LYS A 591 24.67 -5.32 -28.87
N ASP A 592 24.06 -5.65 -27.74
CA ASP A 592 24.60 -6.64 -26.81
C ASP A 592 24.36 -8.06 -27.29
N VAL A 593 23.20 -8.33 -27.92
CA VAL A 593 22.93 -9.61 -28.59
C VAL A 593 23.93 -9.83 -29.74
N LYS A 594 24.17 -8.81 -30.56
CA LYS A 594 25.16 -8.88 -31.64
C LYS A 594 26.59 -9.18 -31.14
N LYS A 595 26.99 -8.63 -30.00
CA LYS A 595 28.32 -8.90 -29.40
C LYS A 595 28.45 -10.32 -28.84
N LEU A 596 27.33 -10.95 -28.47
CA LEU A 596 27.31 -12.30 -27.89
C LEU A 596 27.35 -13.41 -28.94
N MET A 597 27.07 -13.09 -30.21
CA MET A 597 27.05 -14.03 -31.32
C MET A 597 28.28 -13.85 -32.22
N SER A 598 28.76 -14.93 -32.81
CA SER A 598 29.77 -14.88 -33.86
C SER A 598 29.17 -14.40 -35.19
N ASP A 599 30.00 -13.87 -36.10
CA ASP A 599 29.55 -13.43 -37.43
C ASP A 599 28.90 -14.57 -38.24
N SER A 600 29.32 -15.83 -38.00
CA SER A 600 28.74 -17.01 -38.63
C SER A 600 27.32 -17.29 -38.11
N GLU A 601 27.14 -17.33 -36.79
CA GLU A 601 25.83 -17.54 -36.15
C GLU A 601 24.86 -16.42 -36.50
N TRP A 602 25.35 -15.18 -36.58
CA TRP A 602 24.56 -14.02 -37.00
C TRP A 602 24.08 -14.14 -38.45
N THR A 603 24.94 -14.63 -39.34
CA THR A 603 24.60 -14.86 -40.76
C THR A 603 23.59 -15.99 -40.91
N GLU A 604 23.74 -17.09 -40.17
CA GLU A 604 22.78 -18.20 -40.16
C GLU A 604 21.42 -17.74 -39.63
N LEU A 605 21.39 -16.95 -38.56
CA LEU A 605 20.17 -16.37 -38.00
C LEU A 605 19.44 -15.52 -39.05
N TYR A 606 20.14 -14.63 -39.77
CA TYR A 606 19.53 -13.84 -40.85
C TYR A 606 18.95 -14.74 -41.95
N GLN A 607 19.64 -15.80 -42.35
CA GLN A 607 19.12 -16.73 -43.35
C GLN A 607 17.84 -17.42 -42.87
N LYS A 608 17.78 -17.86 -41.60
CA LYS A 608 16.57 -18.43 -40.99
C LYS A 608 15.42 -17.41 -40.99
N ILE A 609 15.69 -16.16 -40.58
CA ILE A 609 14.70 -15.09 -40.51
C ILE A 609 14.15 -14.76 -41.91
N VAL A 610 15.03 -14.53 -42.89
CA VAL A 610 14.62 -14.25 -44.27
C VAL A 610 13.77 -15.37 -44.84
N LYS A 611 14.12 -16.64 -44.56
CA LYS A 611 13.33 -17.80 -44.98
C LYS A 611 11.93 -17.80 -44.37
N GLN A 612 11.80 -17.51 -43.07
CA GLN A 612 10.50 -17.46 -42.39
C GLN A 612 9.65 -16.28 -42.88
N ILE A 613 10.22 -15.07 -42.96
CA ILE A 613 9.51 -13.87 -43.47
C ILE A 613 9.05 -14.08 -44.92
N THR A 614 9.90 -14.67 -45.76
CA THR A 614 9.51 -14.99 -47.15
C THR A 614 8.31 -15.94 -47.20
N LYS A 615 8.22 -16.90 -46.28
CA LYS A 615 7.09 -17.82 -46.17
C LYS A 615 5.82 -17.10 -45.69
N VAL A 616 5.91 -16.18 -44.73
CA VAL A 616 4.79 -15.31 -44.32
C VAL A 616 4.28 -14.50 -45.52
N LEU A 617 5.17 -13.76 -46.20
CA LEU A 617 4.81 -12.90 -47.34
C LEU A 617 4.14 -13.67 -48.48
N ARG A 618 4.61 -14.89 -48.79
CA ARG A 618 3.96 -15.78 -49.77
C ARG A 618 2.54 -16.16 -49.35
N THR A 619 2.35 -16.44 -48.06
CA THR A 619 1.04 -16.82 -47.49
C THR A 619 0.08 -15.63 -47.49
N CYS A 620 0.53 -14.44 -47.07
CA CYS A 620 -0.25 -13.19 -47.15
C CYS A 620 -0.64 -12.87 -48.60
N ARG A 621 0.29 -12.98 -49.55
CA ARG A 621 0.00 -12.77 -50.99
C ARG A 621 -1.04 -13.78 -51.52
N ALA A 622 -0.99 -15.03 -51.07
CA ALA A 622 -1.99 -16.03 -51.43
C ALA A 622 -3.37 -15.74 -50.81
N ARG A 623 -3.41 -15.29 -49.54
CA ARG A 623 -4.63 -14.87 -48.84
C ARG A 623 -5.27 -13.65 -49.50
N ALA A 624 -4.48 -12.63 -49.84
CA ALA A 624 -4.94 -11.44 -50.57
C ALA A 624 -5.53 -11.80 -51.95
N LYS A 625 -4.86 -12.66 -52.72
CA LYS A 625 -5.40 -13.16 -54.00
C LYS A 625 -6.71 -13.94 -53.83
N ARG A 626 -6.84 -14.74 -52.76
CA ARG A 626 -8.07 -15.50 -52.44
C ARG A 626 -9.20 -14.57 -52.01
N PHE A 627 -8.89 -13.53 -51.22
CA PHE A 627 -9.85 -12.51 -50.81
C PHE A 627 -10.37 -11.71 -52.01
N MET A 628 -9.47 -11.25 -52.89
CA MET A 628 -9.84 -10.58 -54.15
C MET A 628 -10.74 -11.46 -55.03
N ARG A 629 -10.48 -12.76 -55.11
CA ARG A 629 -11.35 -13.73 -55.82
C ARG A 629 -12.70 -13.92 -55.13
N LYS A 630 -12.77 -13.98 -53.79
CA LYS A 630 -14.03 -14.07 -53.04
C LYS A 630 -14.86 -12.80 -53.21
N ARG A 631 -14.24 -11.62 -53.11
CA ARG A 631 -14.87 -10.32 -53.34
C ARG A 631 -15.40 -10.20 -54.78
N SER A 632 -14.63 -10.65 -55.77
CA SER A 632 -15.09 -10.71 -57.16
C SER A 632 -16.26 -11.68 -57.36
N LYS A 633 -16.28 -12.82 -56.66
CA LYS A 633 -17.44 -13.74 -56.68
C LYS A 633 -18.67 -13.15 -56.00
N LEU A 634 -18.50 -12.49 -54.85
CA LEU A 634 -19.57 -11.78 -54.15
C LEU A 634 -20.15 -10.67 -55.03
N TRP A 635 -19.28 -9.88 -55.67
CA TRP A 635 -19.69 -8.83 -56.60
C TRP A 635 -20.44 -9.39 -57.81
N ASN A 636 -19.99 -10.52 -58.36
CA ASN A 636 -20.71 -11.21 -59.44
C ASN A 636 -22.06 -11.80 -58.96
N CYS A 637 -22.18 -12.26 -57.72
CA CYS A 637 -23.45 -12.72 -57.16
C CYS A 637 -24.44 -11.56 -56.91
N VAL A 638 -23.96 -10.42 -56.44
CA VAL A 638 -24.78 -9.20 -56.24
C VAL A 638 -25.19 -8.59 -57.58
N SER A 639 -24.40 -8.76 -58.65
CA SER A 639 -24.74 -8.28 -60.01
C SER A 639 -25.72 -9.19 -60.77
N ILE A 640 -26.14 -10.32 -60.18
CA ILE A 640 -27.12 -11.27 -60.75
C ILE A 640 -28.52 -11.09 -60.11
N PHE A 641 -28.59 -10.38 -58.98
CA PHE A 641 -29.83 -9.76 -58.48
C PHE A 641 -29.97 -8.36 -59.10
#